data_AF-A0A0C2H5K3-F1
#
_entry.id   AF-A0A0C2H5K3-F1
#
_cell.length_a   1.000
_cell.length_b   1.000
_cell.length_c   1.000
_cell.angle_alpha   90.00
_cell.angle_beta   90.00
_cell.angle_gamma   90.00
#
_symmetry.space_group_name_H-M   'P 1'
#
loop_
_entity.id
_entity.type
_entity.pdbx_description
1 polymer ?
#
loop_
_entity_poly.entity_id
_entity_poly.type
_entity_poly.pdbx_seq_one_letter_code
_entity_poly.pdbx_strand_id
1 'polypeptide(L)'
;MSTMKSKVHSEMEILEKNDKLITRYFQEARHVEDILGIKEDGEERDIWYERRYSKERMKTVSVALVLCLHIGVDPPDSVPKPTARARLEAWIDPYSCSPQKAAYKIATSLQKSYERWQPRARYKSVIDPTGDDVRKLCMSMRRNAKDERVLFHYNGHGVPRPTQNGEIWVFNKNFTQYIPLSLYDLQLCMEFPSIYVWDCSSAETIVNWFMRFAKDHEDDWHKKLLAHQEAVASTSISGARINSHMTADQQAESLKFQRRPKFRECIHLAACREDERLPTNADLPADLFTSCLTTPIHTSILWYLIKTGRKNQFPPNLLEEIPGQLNDRRTILGELNWIFTAITDTIAWNALPRDDFQRLFRQLLQFFSALIDLSGIIGDGQEVQHNWFFIEQLKAFEVWLEYGVNKQSSPEQLPIVLQVLLSQAHRQRALELLARFLDLGQWAVGYSLSVGIFPYVLKLLQSTSRELRSWLAFIWAKILAVDPSVQSELFKENGDEPARLESTARSKPVQLRYHFFVAILNDPDTLPRQKIVVAFVLATLFHNNYRYLIAQENLTKKGYVNLCTELLSENQAKDCRLLKLWILIGLGRLWADYDPARWQAVRLVAYAKVLKELDDNAPEVRAAAVYALGCLVKNRSETNEHASTIDQEICDDLCNKCTKDGSVLVREELLIALQWYIIDFEQRFAKLLWDLTETLGIELVADVHEDQFEHNVIDVAATLGNSDSNGRSPLQTKKLGIKIAQIYLTTHFEVVTMTDPMDRNPLSNSISQVLPVVCTYSGPCESDITFRYRTAHHPPWYKLDENSVLLQSATALFLRNVLLFCSHSHTCPCKSS
;
A
#
# COMPACT_ATOMS: atom_id res chain seq x y z
N MET A 1 55.77 9.70 -14.03
CA MET A 1 54.40 9.21 -13.71
C MET A 1 54.34 7.70 -13.42
N SER A 2 55.04 6.82 -14.15
CA SER A 2 55.09 5.38 -13.84
C SER A 2 55.83 5.05 -12.52
N THR A 3 56.91 5.78 -12.20
CA THR A 3 57.70 5.62 -10.96
C THR A 3 57.08 6.19 -9.68
N MET A 4 56.01 6.99 -9.79
CA MET A 4 55.24 7.45 -8.61
C MET A 4 54.10 6.50 -8.25
N LYS A 5 53.54 5.76 -9.23
CA LYS A 5 52.50 4.75 -8.96
C LYS A 5 53.06 3.50 -8.27
N SER A 6 54.29 3.08 -8.59
CA SER A 6 54.89 1.89 -7.94
C SER A 6 55.26 2.14 -6.48
N LYS A 7 55.58 3.38 -6.11
CA LYS A 7 55.96 3.74 -4.73
C LYS A 7 54.75 3.83 -3.79
N VAL A 8 53.61 4.31 -4.30
CA VAL A 8 52.35 4.37 -3.55
C VAL A 8 51.76 2.97 -3.34
N HIS A 9 51.89 2.07 -4.32
CA HIS A 9 51.47 0.67 -4.14
C HIS A 9 52.36 -0.10 -3.16
N SER A 10 53.68 0.11 -3.19
CA SER A 10 54.58 -0.54 -2.23
C SER A 10 54.40 -0.01 -0.81
N GLU A 11 54.07 1.27 -0.61
CA GLU A 11 53.80 1.83 0.73
C GLU A 11 52.44 1.39 1.28
N MET A 12 51.43 1.18 0.43
CA MET A 12 50.15 0.58 0.83
C MET A 12 50.27 -0.89 1.24
N GLU A 13 51.04 -1.71 0.50
CA GLU A 13 51.30 -3.12 0.87
C GLU A 13 52.12 -3.26 2.16
N ILE A 14 52.92 -2.24 2.52
CA ILE A 14 53.67 -2.22 3.79
C ILE A 14 52.78 -1.83 4.98
N LEU A 15 51.67 -1.12 4.76
CA LEU A 15 50.72 -0.71 5.81
C LEU A 15 49.70 -1.79 6.18
N GLU A 16 49.39 -2.74 5.28
CA GLU A 16 48.50 -3.86 5.58
C GLU A 16 49.07 -4.87 6.59
N LYS A 17 50.37 -4.77 6.93
CA LYS A 17 51.00 -5.62 7.96
C LYS A 17 51.00 -5.04 9.38
N ASN A 18 50.46 -3.83 9.58
CA ASN A 18 50.32 -3.23 10.90
C ASN A 18 48.86 -2.87 11.15
N ASP A 19 48.13 -3.75 11.84
CA ASP A 19 46.79 -3.54 12.41
C ASP A 19 46.79 -2.39 13.45
N LYS A 20 47.09 -1.16 13.02
CA LYS A 20 46.81 0.06 13.81
C LYS A 20 45.46 0.58 13.34
N LEU A 21 44.48 0.60 14.24
CA LEU A 21 43.22 1.32 14.02
C LEU A 21 43.54 2.79 13.68
N ILE A 22 43.35 3.18 12.42
CA ILE A 22 43.43 4.57 11.99
C ILE A 22 42.03 5.17 12.11
N THR A 23 41.85 6.15 13.01
CA THR A 23 40.61 6.92 13.10
C THR A 23 40.41 7.72 11.81
N ARG A 24 39.27 7.52 11.15
CA ARG A 24 38.90 8.28 9.94
C ARG A 24 37.91 9.39 10.31
N TYR A 25 38.15 10.59 9.82
CA TYR A 25 37.32 11.77 10.06
C TYR A 25 36.52 12.11 8.79
N PHE A 26 35.33 12.71 8.95
CA PHE A 26 34.47 13.17 7.84
C PHE A 26 34.06 12.08 6.83
N GLN A 27 33.89 10.83 7.30
CA GLN A 27 33.45 9.70 6.46
C GLN A 27 32.08 9.12 6.83
N GLU A 28 31.39 9.74 7.79
CA GLU A 28 29.99 9.37 8.08
C GLU A 28 29.05 9.85 6.95
N ALA A 29 27.89 9.20 6.81
CA ALA A 29 26.92 9.46 5.74
C ALA A 29 26.61 10.95 5.56
N ARG A 30 26.46 11.72 6.66
CA ARG A 30 26.23 13.17 6.64
C ARG A 30 27.29 14.02 5.93
N HIS A 31 28.47 13.46 5.63
CA HIS A 31 29.57 14.17 4.93
C HIS A 31 29.78 13.66 3.51
N VAL A 32 29.40 12.41 3.24
CA VAL A 32 29.70 11.72 1.98
C VAL A 32 28.48 11.65 1.07
N GLU A 33 27.29 11.59 1.66
CA GLU A 33 26.00 11.56 0.97
C GLU A 33 25.36 12.94 1.01
N ASP A 34 24.59 13.26 -0.03
CA ASP A 34 23.76 14.46 -0.02
C ASP A 34 22.63 14.32 1.00
N ILE A 35 22.41 15.38 1.77
CA ILE A 35 21.38 15.44 2.81
C ILE A 35 20.03 15.76 2.14
N LEU A 36 19.47 14.78 1.46
CA LEU A 36 18.21 14.87 0.73
C LEU A 36 17.30 13.71 1.11
N GLY A 37 15.99 13.98 1.18
CA GLY A 37 15.00 12.90 1.21
C GLY A 37 15.06 12.12 -0.10
N ILE A 38 14.89 10.79 -0.03
CA ILE A 38 14.78 9.95 -1.22
C ILE A 38 13.61 10.49 -2.05
N LYS A 39 13.87 10.85 -3.32
CA LYS A 39 12.82 11.24 -4.25
C LYS A 39 11.89 10.05 -4.41
N GLU A 40 10.63 10.25 -4.05
CA GLU A 40 9.62 9.21 -4.16
C GLU A 40 9.26 9.11 -5.64
N ASP A 41 9.70 8.04 -6.31
CA ASP A 41 9.24 7.75 -7.68
C ASP A 41 7.72 7.52 -7.62
N GLY A 42 6.95 8.56 -7.94
CA GLY A 42 5.49 8.59 -7.81
C GLY A 42 4.82 7.44 -8.54
N GLU A 43 5.38 7.01 -9.68
CA GLU A 43 4.89 5.89 -10.46
C GLU A 43 4.94 4.56 -9.69
N GLU A 44 6.05 4.25 -9.01
CA GLU A 44 6.14 3.02 -8.21
C GLU A 44 5.18 3.06 -7.02
N ARG A 45 5.12 4.19 -6.30
CA ARG A 45 4.21 4.35 -5.17
C ARG A 45 2.74 4.17 -5.57
N ASP A 46 2.33 4.78 -6.68
CA ASP A 46 0.96 4.67 -7.17
C ASP A 46 0.64 3.23 -7.60
N ILE A 47 1.59 2.53 -8.20
CA ILE A 47 1.46 1.09 -8.52
C ILE A 47 1.29 0.25 -7.24
N TRP A 48 2.08 0.49 -6.18
CA TRP A 48 1.95 -0.23 -4.91
C TRP A 48 0.62 0.12 -4.19
N TYR A 49 0.22 1.38 -4.27
CA TYR A 49 -1.01 1.88 -3.70
C TYR A 49 -2.24 1.29 -4.41
N GLU A 50 -2.28 1.27 -5.74
CA GLU A 50 -3.34 0.63 -6.53
C GLU A 50 -3.37 -0.88 -6.32
N ARG A 51 -2.21 -1.54 -6.25
CA ARG A 51 -2.11 -2.99 -5.99
C ARG A 51 -2.58 -3.36 -4.58
N ARG A 52 -2.36 -2.52 -3.57
CA ARG A 52 -2.84 -2.76 -2.19
C ARG A 52 -4.30 -2.36 -2.00
N TYR A 53 -4.66 -1.17 -2.49
CA TYR A 53 -5.99 -0.58 -2.41
C TYR A 53 -6.69 -0.68 -3.76
N SER A 54 -6.89 -1.90 -4.26
CA SER A 54 -7.92 -2.08 -5.30
C SER A 54 -9.24 -1.61 -4.69
N LYS A 55 -9.76 -0.50 -5.22
CA LYS A 55 -10.76 0.36 -4.57
C LYS A 55 -12.10 -0.33 -4.27
N GLU A 56 -12.35 -1.51 -4.85
CA GLU A 56 -13.57 -2.27 -4.58
C GLU A 56 -13.26 -3.76 -4.38
N ARG A 57 -13.34 -4.20 -3.12
CA ARG A 57 -13.32 -5.62 -2.77
C ARG A 57 -14.67 -6.24 -3.17
N MET A 58 -14.82 -6.57 -4.44
CA MET A 58 -16.01 -7.20 -5.01
C MET A 58 -16.27 -8.57 -4.38
N LYS A 59 -17.50 -8.81 -3.92
CA LYS A 59 -17.90 -10.07 -3.30
C LYS A 59 -18.81 -10.86 -4.24
N THR A 60 -18.62 -12.18 -4.26
CA THR A 60 -19.61 -13.07 -4.87
C THR A 60 -20.75 -13.27 -3.88
N VAL A 61 -21.89 -12.62 -4.13
CA VAL A 61 -23.04 -12.61 -3.21
C VAL A 61 -24.15 -13.56 -3.63
N SER A 62 -24.15 -14.05 -4.87
CA SER A 62 -25.17 -14.96 -5.39
C SER A 62 -24.57 -16.03 -6.30
N VAL A 63 -25.11 -17.24 -6.23
CA VAL A 63 -24.64 -18.41 -6.96
C VAL A 63 -25.83 -19.14 -7.60
N ALA A 64 -25.84 -19.20 -8.92
CA ALA A 64 -26.80 -19.93 -9.75
C ALA A 64 -26.20 -21.27 -10.16
N LEU A 65 -26.84 -22.37 -9.78
CA LEU A 65 -26.45 -23.73 -10.17
C LEU A 65 -27.45 -24.26 -11.20
N VAL A 66 -26.98 -24.51 -12.42
CA VAL A 66 -27.77 -25.02 -13.55
C VAL A 66 -27.25 -26.42 -13.87
N LEU A 67 -28.06 -27.44 -13.59
CA LEU A 67 -27.68 -28.84 -13.75
C LEU A 67 -28.53 -29.49 -14.83
N CYS A 68 -27.92 -29.90 -15.93
CA CYS A 68 -28.56 -30.59 -17.04
C CYS A 68 -28.01 -32.02 -17.11
N LEU A 69 -28.62 -32.94 -16.35
CA LEU A 69 -28.09 -34.28 -16.06
C LEU A 69 -28.89 -35.41 -16.71
N HIS A 70 -30.21 -35.24 -16.86
CA HIS A 70 -31.13 -36.22 -17.46
C HIS A 70 -30.81 -37.69 -17.09
N ILE A 71 -30.71 -37.95 -15.79
CA ILE A 71 -30.16 -39.21 -15.25
C ILE A 71 -30.87 -40.43 -15.85
N GLY A 72 -30.07 -41.31 -16.46
CA GLY A 72 -30.54 -42.56 -17.07
C GLY A 72 -30.71 -42.49 -18.59
N VAL A 73 -30.61 -41.32 -19.21
CA VAL A 73 -30.65 -41.12 -20.65
C VAL A 73 -29.36 -40.46 -21.11
N ASP A 74 -28.58 -41.16 -21.93
CA ASP A 74 -27.34 -40.61 -22.45
C ASP A 74 -27.61 -39.70 -23.68
N PRO A 75 -26.90 -38.57 -23.83
CA PRO A 75 -27.05 -37.69 -24.98
C PRO A 75 -26.52 -38.36 -26.27
N PRO A 76 -26.99 -37.93 -27.46
CA PRO A 76 -26.71 -38.58 -28.75
C PRO A 76 -25.22 -38.59 -29.15
N ASP A 77 -24.40 -37.73 -28.56
CA ASP A 77 -22.97 -37.61 -28.82
C ASP A 77 -22.09 -38.38 -27.82
N SER A 78 -22.72 -39.12 -26.90
CA SER A 78 -22.04 -40.03 -25.97
C SER A 78 -21.36 -41.20 -26.70
N VAL A 79 -20.20 -41.63 -26.19
CA VAL A 79 -19.44 -42.76 -26.76
C VAL A 79 -20.15 -44.08 -26.42
N PRO A 80 -20.26 -45.05 -27.36
CA PRO A 80 -20.87 -46.36 -27.10
C PRO A 80 -20.21 -47.12 -25.93
N LYS A 81 -21.04 -47.82 -25.15
CA LYS A 81 -20.76 -48.33 -23.79
C LYS A 81 -19.62 -49.38 -23.69
N PRO A 82 -18.51 -49.10 -22.99
CA PRO A 82 -17.80 -50.11 -22.20
C PRO A 82 -18.48 -50.30 -20.82
N THR A 83 -18.30 -51.48 -20.21
CA THR A 83 -19.02 -51.96 -19.01
C THR A 83 -18.80 -51.14 -17.73
N ALA A 84 -17.77 -50.28 -17.67
CA ALA A 84 -17.48 -49.41 -16.54
C ALA A 84 -17.15 -47.99 -17.02
N ARG A 85 -17.86 -46.97 -16.50
CA ARG A 85 -17.64 -45.54 -16.80
C ARG A 85 -17.61 -44.70 -15.53
N ALA A 86 -17.02 -43.51 -15.58
CA ALA A 86 -17.17 -42.48 -14.55
C ALA A 86 -18.66 -42.19 -14.32
N ARG A 87 -19.13 -42.23 -13.07
CA ARG A 87 -20.57 -42.11 -12.74
C ARG A 87 -20.88 -41.16 -11.59
N LEU A 88 -19.95 -40.97 -10.65
CA LEU A 88 -20.22 -40.14 -9.48
C LEU A 88 -20.33 -38.68 -9.91
N GLU A 89 -21.37 -37.99 -9.43
CA GLU A 89 -21.55 -36.56 -9.60
C GLU A 89 -21.77 -35.91 -8.24
N ALA A 90 -21.02 -34.86 -7.91
CA ALA A 90 -20.97 -34.25 -6.59
C ALA A 90 -20.81 -35.30 -5.47
N TRP A 91 -20.00 -36.33 -5.75
CA TRP A 91 -19.74 -37.51 -4.90
C TRP A 91 -20.97 -38.39 -4.61
N ILE A 92 -22.01 -38.31 -5.43
CA ILE A 92 -23.22 -39.12 -5.32
C ILE A 92 -23.32 -40.04 -6.52
N ASP A 93 -23.66 -41.32 -6.28
CA ASP A 93 -24.02 -42.24 -7.35
C ASP A 93 -25.44 -41.91 -7.87
N PRO A 94 -25.59 -41.48 -9.13
CA PRO A 94 -26.88 -41.11 -9.70
C PRO A 94 -27.86 -42.30 -9.81
N TYR A 95 -27.37 -43.54 -9.75
CA TYR A 95 -28.19 -44.76 -9.81
C TYR A 95 -28.52 -45.36 -8.43
N SER A 96 -28.05 -44.73 -7.34
CA SER A 96 -28.32 -45.19 -5.97
C SER A 96 -29.78 -45.00 -5.54
N CYS A 97 -30.54 -44.16 -6.24
CA CYS A 97 -31.97 -43.92 -5.98
C CYS A 97 -32.69 -43.51 -7.27
N SER A 98 -33.97 -43.13 -7.18
CA SER A 98 -34.73 -42.71 -8.36
C SER A 98 -34.08 -41.46 -9.02
N PRO A 99 -34.12 -41.33 -10.36
CA PRO A 99 -33.46 -40.23 -11.08
C PRO A 99 -33.75 -38.83 -10.51
N GLN A 100 -35.02 -38.55 -10.21
CA GLN A 100 -35.44 -37.27 -9.62
C GLN A 100 -34.84 -37.02 -8.23
N LYS A 101 -34.79 -38.06 -7.39
CA LYS A 101 -34.21 -37.99 -6.05
C LYS A 101 -32.68 -37.88 -6.11
N ALA A 102 -32.06 -38.56 -7.07
CA ALA A 102 -30.62 -38.50 -7.32
C ALA A 102 -30.21 -37.09 -7.74
N ALA A 103 -30.88 -36.51 -8.74
CA ALA A 103 -30.59 -35.16 -9.22
C ALA A 103 -30.76 -34.11 -8.11
N TYR A 104 -31.77 -34.23 -7.26
CA TYR A 104 -31.95 -33.36 -6.10
C TYR A 104 -30.81 -33.50 -5.06
N LYS A 105 -30.38 -34.74 -4.79
CA LYS A 105 -29.23 -34.98 -3.89
C LYS A 105 -27.94 -34.38 -4.47
N ILE A 106 -27.69 -34.55 -5.77
CA ILE A 106 -26.52 -33.99 -6.47
C ILE A 106 -26.52 -32.47 -6.35
N ALA A 107 -27.64 -31.81 -6.66
CA ALA A 107 -27.79 -30.36 -6.53
C ALA A 107 -27.51 -29.87 -5.10
N THR A 108 -28.04 -30.58 -4.10
CA THR A 108 -27.86 -30.25 -2.68
C THR A 108 -26.41 -30.46 -2.24
N SER A 109 -25.74 -31.51 -2.71
CA SER A 109 -24.32 -31.78 -2.41
C SER A 109 -23.40 -30.73 -3.04
N LEU A 110 -23.66 -30.36 -4.29
CA LEU A 110 -22.92 -29.32 -4.98
C LEU A 110 -23.09 -27.96 -4.31
N GLN A 111 -24.33 -27.61 -3.93
CA GLN A 111 -24.60 -26.39 -3.17
C GLN A 111 -23.81 -26.37 -1.86
N LYS A 112 -23.84 -27.44 -1.07
CA LYS A 112 -23.05 -27.55 0.17
C LYS A 112 -21.55 -27.40 -0.08
N SER A 113 -21.05 -27.94 -1.18
CA SER A 113 -19.64 -27.84 -1.56
C SER A 113 -19.24 -26.38 -1.83
N TYR A 114 -20.10 -25.61 -2.50
CA TYR A 114 -19.90 -24.17 -2.66
C TYR A 114 -20.11 -23.35 -1.39
N GLU A 115 -21.08 -23.71 -0.53
CA GLU A 115 -21.33 -23.06 0.75
C GLU A 115 -20.12 -23.14 1.70
N ARG A 116 -19.31 -24.20 1.61
CA ARG A 116 -18.04 -24.30 2.35
C ARG A 116 -17.05 -23.19 1.99
N TRP A 117 -17.04 -22.78 0.72
CA TRP A 117 -16.17 -21.73 0.16
C TRP A 117 -16.74 -20.33 0.42
N GLN A 118 -18.05 -20.16 0.25
CA GLN A 118 -18.73 -18.88 0.49
C GLN A 118 -20.07 -19.09 1.22
N PRO A 119 -20.06 -19.13 2.56
CA PRO A 119 -21.26 -19.44 3.33
C PRO A 119 -22.29 -18.31 3.35
N ARG A 120 -21.88 -17.07 3.03
CA ARG A 120 -22.75 -15.88 3.10
C ARG A 120 -23.46 -15.55 1.78
N ALA A 121 -23.18 -16.30 0.71
CA ALA A 121 -23.84 -16.09 -0.58
C ALA A 121 -25.24 -16.72 -0.62
N ARG A 122 -26.09 -16.20 -1.52
CA ARG A 122 -27.40 -16.79 -1.82
C ARG A 122 -27.27 -17.83 -2.91
N TYR A 123 -27.66 -19.06 -2.62
CA TYR A 123 -27.65 -20.17 -3.55
C TYR A 123 -29.06 -20.42 -4.12
N LYS A 124 -29.16 -20.69 -5.42
CA LYS A 124 -30.33 -21.37 -6.00
C LYS A 124 -29.88 -22.34 -7.08
N SER A 125 -30.44 -23.54 -7.05
CA SER A 125 -30.24 -24.58 -8.05
C SER A 125 -31.49 -24.78 -8.89
N VAL A 126 -31.32 -25.02 -10.18
CA VAL A 126 -32.34 -25.53 -11.09
C VAL A 126 -31.82 -26.83 -11.73
N ILE A 127 -32.69 -27.84 -11.76
CA ILE A 127 -32.36 -29.20 -12.21
C ILE A 127 -33.16 -29.47 -13.47
N ASP A 128 -32.46 -29.94 -14.50
CA ASP A 128 -32.97 -30.18 -15.86
C ASP A 128 -33.91 -29.04 -16.33
N PRO A 129 -33.44 -27.78 -16.34
CA PRO A 129 -34.31 -26.63 -16.56
C PRO A 129 -34.70 -26.44 -18.03
N THR A 130 -35.75 -25.63 -18.23
CA THR A 130 -36.02 -25.01 -19.54
C THR A 130 -35.27 -23.70 -19.72
N GLY A 131 -35.17 -23.21 -20.97
CA GLY A 131 -34.52 -21.92 -21.25
C GLY A 131 -35.16 -20.75 -20.49
N ASP A 132 -36.47 -20.78 -20.26
CA ASP A 132 -37.17 -19.78 -19.46
C ASP A 132 -36.80 -19.84 -17.97
N ASP A 133 -36.58 -21.04 -17.44
CA ASP A 133 -36.18 -21.21 -16.04
C ASP A 133 -34.77 -20.66 -15.81
N VAL A 134 -33.84 -20.92 -16.74
CA VAL A 134 -32.49 -20.37 -16.71
C VAL A 134 -32.52 -18.84 -16.78
N ARG A 135 -33.30 -18.25 -17.70
CA ARG A 135 -33.45 -16.79 -17.81
C ARG A 135 -33.99 -16.17 -16.52
N LYS A 136 -35.07 -16.73 -15.96
CA LYS A 136 -35.65 -16.26 -14.68
C LYS A 136 -34.67 -16.35 -13.52
N LEU A 137 -33.89 -17.43 -13.45
CA LEU A 137 -32.85 -17.61 -12.44
C LEU A 137 -31.79 -16.53 -12.55
N CYS A 138 -31.22 -16.33 -13.73
CA CYS A 138 -30.16 -15.35 -14.00
C CYS A 138 -30.62 -13.92 -13.64
N MET A 139 -31.78 -13.50 -14.16
CA MET A 139 -32.35 -12.19 -13.87
C MET A 139 -32.66 -12.01 -12.38
N SER A 140 -33.12 -13.07 -11.70
CA SER A 140 -33.35 -13.02 -10.26
C SER A 140 -32.04 -12.84 -9.48
N MET A 141 -30.96 -13.49 -9.88
CA MET A 141 -29.67 -13.39 -9.18
C MET A 141 -29.02 -12.03 -9.41
N ARG A 142 -28.98 -11.53 -10.65
CA ARG A 142 -28.47 -10.19 -10.96
C ARG A 142 -29.22 -9.11 -10.18
N ARG A 143 -30.56 -9.16 -10.15
CA ARG A 143 -31.38 -8.20 -9.39
C ARG A 143 -31.03 -8.16 -7.91
N ASN A 144 -30.69 -9.31 -7.33
CA ASN A 144 -30.31 -9.39 -5.91
C ASN A 144 -28.88 -8.91 -5.66
N ALA A 145 -27.97 -9.17 -6.60
CA ALA A 145 -26.56 -8.82 -6.46
C ALA A 145 -26.26 -7.35 -6.77
N LYS A 146 -27.08 -6.68 -7.59
CA LYS A 146 -26.82 -5.31 -8.08
C LYS A 146 -25.44 -5.25 -8.77
N ASP A 147 -24.52 -4.45 -8.24
CA ASP A 147 -23.14 -4.29 -8.73
C ASP A 147 -22.17 -5.35 -8.17
N GLU A 148 -22.62 -6.23 -7.27
CA GLU A 148 -21.81 -7.33 -6.75
C GLU A 148 -21.78 -8.52 -7.71
N ARG A 149 -20.86 -9.45 -7.47
CA ARG A 149 -20.62 -10.56 -8.38
C ARG A 149 -21.63 -11.70 -8.23
N VAL A 150 -22.03 -12.27 -9.37
CA VAL A 150 -22.82 -13.51 -9.44
C VAL A 150 -21.97 -14.64 -10.04
N LEU A 151 -22.03 -15.84 -9.44
CA LEU A 151 -21.45 -17.06 -10.01
C LEU A 151 -22.54 -17.83 -10.75
N PHE A 152 -22.28 -18.24 -11.98
CA PHE A 152 -23.11 -19.13 -12.78
C PHE A 152 -22.37 -20.43 -13.02
N HIS A 153 -22.89 -21.53 -12.50
CA HIS A 153 -22.35 -22.86 -12.72
C HIS A 153 -23.28 -23.62 -13.65
N TYR A 154 -22.74 -24.12 -14.76
CA TYR A 154 -23.46 -24.97 -15.70
C TYR A 154 -22.78 -26.34 -15.79
N ASN A 155 -23.54 -27.38 -15.45
CA ASN A 155 -23.17 -28.77 -15.70
C ASN A 155 -24.04 -29.29 -16.85
N GLY A 156 -23.39 -29.67 -17.95
CA GLY A 156 -24.03 -30.11 -19.20
C GLY A 156 -23.80 -31.58 -19.54
N HIS A 157 -23.74 -32.48 -18.56
CA HIS A 157 -23.39 -33.90 -18.80
C HIS A 157 -24.50 -34.74 -19.45
N GLY A 158 -25.77 -34.37 -19.20
CA GLY A 158 -26.95 -35.04 -19.74
C GLY A 158 -27.47 -34.46 -21.07
N VAL A 159 -26.72 -33.56 -21.69
CA VAL A 159 -27.10 -32.87 -22.93
C VAL A 159 -25.97 -32.94 -23.95
N PRO A 160 -26.25 -32.69 -25.26
CA PRO A 160 -25.19 -32.66 -26.26
C PRO A 160 -24.16 -31.57 -25.99
N ARG A 161 -23.00 -31.69 -26.65
CA ARG A 161 -21.96 -30.65 -26.65
C ARG A 161 -22.48 -29.30 -27.15
N PRO A 162 -21.91 -28.18 -26.66
CA PRO A 162 -22.23 -26.84 -27.12
C PRO A 162 -22.15 -26.70 -28.64
N THR A 163 -23.02 -25.88 -29.22
CA THR A 163 -23.09 -25.72 -30.68
C THR A 163 -21.98 -24.79 -31.18
N GLN A 164 -21.63 -24.93 -32.46
CA GLN A 164 -20.74 -24.00 -33.15
C GLN A 164 -21.39 -22.63 -33.42
N ASN A 165 -22.63 -22.40 -32.98
CA ASN A 165 -23.32 -21.12 -33.10
C ASN A 165 -23.32 -20.32 -31.78
N GLY A 166 -22.62 -20.82 -30.75
CA GLY A 166 -22.58 -20.17 -29.44
C GLY A 166 -23.83 -20.41 -28.61
N GLU A 167 -24.33 -21.64 -28.61
CA GLU A 167 -25.49 -22.06 -27.81
C GLU A 167 -25.12 -23.20 -26.86
N ILE A 168 -25.72 -23.18 -25.68
CA ILE A 168 -25.69 -24.29 -24.71
C ILE A 168 -27.04 -25.02 -24.72
N TRP A 169 -27.05 -26.29 -24.37
CA TRP A 169 -28.28 -27.09 -24.41
C TRP A 169 -28.98 -27.14 -23.06
N VAL A 170 -30.31 -27.03 -23.11
CA VAL A 170 -31.24 -27.20 -21.98
C VAL A 170 -32.41 -28.09 -22.42
N PHE A 171 -33.40 -28.32 -21.57
CA PHE A 171 -34.53 -29.19 -21.89
C PHE A 171 -35.80 -28.41 -22.28
N ASN A 172 -36.74 -29.09 -22.94
CA ASN A 172 -38.12 -28.64 -22.97
C ASN A 172 -38.89 -29.16 -21.73
N LYS A 173 -40.09 -28.63 -21.47
CA LYS A 173 -40.92 -28.99 -20.30
C LYS A 173 -41.23 -30.49 -20.19
N ASN A 174 -41.21 -31.20 -21.32
CA ASN A 174 -41.61 -32.60 -21.41
C ASN A 174 -40.40 -33.55 -21.49
N PHE A 175 -39.16 -33.03 -21.42
CA PHE A 175 -37.91 -33.79 -21.57
C PHE A 175 -37.81 -34.64 -22.85
N THR A 176 -38.50 -34.22 -23.92
CA THR A 176 -38.49 -34.93 -25.21
C THR A 176 -37.45 -34.39 -26.19
N GLN A 177 -37.02 -33.14 -26.02
CA GLN A 177 -36.10 -32.46 -26.93
C GLN A 177 -35.10 -31.61 -26.15
N TYR A 178 -33.87 -31.56 -26.67
CA TYR A 178 -32.86 -30.59 -26.26
C TYR A 178 -33.16 -29.26 -26.96
N ILE A 179 -33.17 -28.17 -26.20
CA ILE A 179 -33.47 -26.82 -26.68
C ILE A 179 -32.18 -25.98 -26.57
N PRO A 180 -31.76 -25.29 -27.64
CA PRO A 180 -30.59 -24.42 -27.58
C PRO A 180 -30.91 -23.12 -26.83
N LEU A 181 -29.99 -22.68 -25.98
CA LEU A 181 -30.01 -21.41 -25.29
C LEU A 181 -28.81 -20.58 -25.75
N SER A 182 -29.08 -19.43 -26.35
CA SER A 182 -28.05 -18.51 -26.86
C SER A 182 -27.21 -17.89 -25.74
N LEU A 183 -25.89 -17.89 -25.91
CA LEU A 183 -24.97 -17.22 -24.98
C LEU A 183 -25.13 -15.69 -25.02
N TYR A 184 -25.56 -15.13 -26.16
CA TYR A 184 -25.87 -13.71 -26.31
C TYR A 184 -27.00 -13.30 -25.34
N ASP A 185 -28.08 -14.09 -25.28
CA ASP A 185 -29.19 -13.84 -24.36
C ASP A 185 -28.78 -14.04 -22.90
N LEU A 186 -27.91 -15.03 -22.64
CA LEU A 186 -27.41 -15.30 -21.29
C LEU A 186 -26.61 -14.12 -20.74
N GLN A 187 -25.77 -13.48 -21.57
CA GLN A 187 -25.02 -12.28 -21.21
C GLN A 187 -25.92 -11.14 -20.73
N LEU A 188 -27.01 -10.90 -21.46
CA LEU A 188 -28.01 -9.89 -21.09
C LEU A 188 -28.76 -10.23 -19.80
N CYS A 189 -28.98 -11.51 -19.50
CA CYS A 189 -29.69 -11.92 -18.29
C CYS A 189 -28.81 -11.83 -17.03
N MET A 190 -27.53 -12.17 -17.16
CA MET A 190 -26.59 -12.25 -16.04
C MET A 190 -25.83 -10.95 -15.78
N GLU A 191 -25.64 -10.13 -16.82
CA GLU A 191 -24.87 -8.88 -16.81
C GLU A 191 -23.45 -8.99 -16.20
N PHE A 192 -22.74 -7.87 -16.12
CA PHE A 192 -21.47 -7.74 -15.38
C PHE A 192 -21.75 -7.18 -13.98
N PRO A 193 -21.03 -7.59 -12.91
CA PRO A 193 -19.91 -8.55 -12.88
C PRO A 193 -20.30 -10.01 -12.61
N SER A 194 -19.72 -10.96 -13.37
CA SER A 194 -20.08 -12.39 -13.28
C SER A 194 -18.87 -13.35 -13.43
N ILE A 195 -18.94 -14.52 -12.77
CA ILE A 195 -18.05 -15.68 -13.00
C ILE A 195 -18.87 -16.81 -13.58
N TYR A 196 -18.33 -17.53 -14.55
CA TYR A 196 -18.94 -18.70 -15.16
C TYR A 196 -18.08 -19.94 -14.97
N VAL A 197 -18.70 -21.06 -14.60
CA VAL A 197 -18.10 -22.38 -14.52
C VAL A 197 -18.81 -23.30 -15.50
N TRP A 198 -18.07 -23.83 -16.47
CA TRP A 198 -18.59 -24.66 -17.56
C TRP A 198 -18.05 -26.09 -17.41
N ASP A 199 -18.88 -26.98 -16.85
CA ASP A 199 -18.58 -28.41 -16.75
C ASP A 199 -19.34 -29.19 -17.82
N CYS A 200 -18.74 -29.26 -19.00
CA CYS A 200 -19.22 -30.04 -20.14
C CYS A 200 -18.06 -30.39 -21.08
N SER A 201 -18.29 -31.29 -22.02
CA SER A 201 -17.33 -31.53 -23.12
C SER A 201 -17.34 -30.35 -24.10
N SER A 202 -16.21 -30.07 -24.77
CA SER A 202 -16.05 -28.91 -25.67
C SER A 202 -16.36 -27.55 -25.01
N ALA A 203 -15.97 -27.36 -23.75
CA ALA A 203 -16.32 -26.17 -22.98
C ALA A 203 -15.65 -24.87 -23.48
N GLU A 204 -14.45 -24.95 -24.07
CA GLU A 204 -13.77 -23.78 -24.67
C GLU A 204 -14.60 -23.11 -25.79
N THR A 205 -15.39 -23.88 -26.55
CA THR A 205 -16.30 -23.34 -27.57
C THR A 205 -17.26 -22.31 -26.97
N ILE A 206 -17.74 -22.55 -25.74
CA ILE A 206 -18.60 -21.60 -25.02
C ILE A 206 -17.85 -20.29 -24.77
N VAL A 207 -16.60 -20.37 -24.29
CA VAL A 207 -15.79 -19.19 -23.95
C VAL A 207 -15.48 -18.36 -25.20
N ASN A 208 -15.10 -19.01 -26.29
CA ASN A 208 -14.81 -18.34 -27.57
C ASN A 208 -16.02 -17.57 -28.10
N TRP A 209 -17.20 -18.20 -28.12
CA TRP A 209 -18.44 -17.53 -28.52
C TRP A 209 -18.89 -16.44 -27.56
N PHE A 210 -18.72 -16.65 -26.25
CA PHE A 210 -19.02 -15.64 -25.25
C PHE A 210 -18.18 -14.37 -25.48
N MET A 211 -16.88 -14.51 -25.74
CA MET A 211 -16.00 -13.36 -26.02
C MET A 211 -16.36 -12.64 -27.32
N ARG A 212 -16.84 -13.37 -28.33
CA ARG A 212 -17.33 -12.79 -29.58
C ARG A 212 -18.61 -11.98 -29.36
N PHE A 213 -19.63 -12.56 -28.72
CA PHE A 213 -20.86 -11.85 -28.40
C PHE A 213 -20.65 -10.67 -27.44
N ALA A 214 -19.68 -10.76 -26.53
CA ALA A 214 -19.29 -9.64 -25.69
C ALA A 214 -18.79 -8.45 -26.51
N LYS A 215 -18.00 -8.70 -27.56
CA LYS A 215 -17.59 -7.66 -28.52
C LYS A 215 -18.77 -7.12 -29.30
N ASP A 216 -19.66 -7.98 -29.79
CA ASP A 216 -20.85 -7.57 -30.55
C ASP A 216 -21.74 -6.62 -29.70
N HIS A 217 -21.92 -6.91 -28.41
CA HIS A 217 -22.62 -6.03 -27.47
C HIS A 217 -21.93 -4.68 -27.26
N GLU A 218 -20.59 -4.67 -27.18
CA GLU A 218 -19.83 -3.41 -27.09
C GLU A 218 -19.99 -2.59 -28.37
N ASP A 219 -19.86 -3.21 -29.54
CA ASP A 219 -19.98 -2.54 -30.84
C ASP A 219 -21.40 -1.96 -31.03
N ASP A 220 -22.44 -2.72 -30.66
CA ASP A 220 -23.83 -2.26 -30.70
C ASP A 220 -24.12 -1.14 -29.69
N TRP A 221 -23.46 -1.16 -28.52
CA TRP A 221 -23.54 -0.07 -27.56
C TRP A 221 -22.91 1.22 -28.11
N HIS A 222 -21.75 1.15 -28.76
CA HIS A 222 -21.11 2.31 -29.38
C HIS A 222 -21.97 2.91 -30.50
N LYS A 223 -22.56 2.07 -31.37
CA LYS A 223 -23.49 2.54 -32.42
C LYS A 223 -24.69 3.28 -31.82
N LYS A 224 -25.28 2.75 -30.73
CA LYS A 224 -26.41 3.38 -30.04
C LYS A 224 -26.01 4.69 -29.35
N LEU A 225 -24.81 4.77 -28.79
CA LEU A 225 -24.28 6.00 -28.19
C LEU A 225 -24.12 7.10 -29.25
N LEU A 226 -23.53 6.77 -30.41
CA LEU A 226 -23.37 7.73 -31.53
C LEU A 226 -24.73 8.23 -32.03
N ALA A 227 -25.69 7.34 -32.27
CA ALA A 227 -27.03 7.73 -32.67
C ALA A 227 -27.74 8.60 -31.61
N HIS A 228 -27.49 8.34 -30.33
CA HIS A 228 -28.03 9.16 -29.23
C HIS A 228 -27.37 10.56 -29.18
N GLN A 229 -26.07 10.65 -29.42
CA GLN A 229 -25.35 11.91 -29.52
C GLN A 229 -25.90 12.79 -30.65
N GLU A 230 -26.14 12.22 -31.83
CA GLU A 230 -26.74 12.92 -32.96
C GLU A 230 -28.15 13.42 -32.65
N ALA A 231 -28.98 12.58 -32.02
CA ALA A 231 -30.33 12.97 -31.62
C ALA A 231 -30.33 14.12 -30.60
N VAL A 232 -29.46 14.08 -29.59
CA VAL A 232 -29.36 15.13 -28.57
C VAL A 232 -28.83 16.44 -29.16
N ALA A 233 -27.84 16.38 -30.05
CA ALA A 233 -27.32 17.54 -30.76
C ALA A 233 -28.40 18.27 -31.59
N SER A 234 -29.37 17.54 -32.12
CA SER A 234 -30.48 18.10 -32.89
C SER A 234 -31.57 18.79 -32.07
N THR A 235 -31.61 18.62 -30.73
CA THR A 235 -32.74 19.05 -29.88
C THR A 235 -32.50 20.35 -29.09
N SER A 236 -31.41 21.08 -29.33
CA SER A 236 -31.14 22.47 -28.86
C SER A 236 -31.27 22.81 -27.35
N ILE A 237 -31.55 21.85 -26.45
CA ILE A 237 -31.98 22.14 -25.06
C ILE A 237 -31.01 21.64 -23.97
N SER A 238 -29.97 20.85 -24.27
CA SER A 238 -29.03 20.38 -23.23
C SER A 238 -27.63 20.96 -23.36
N GLY A 239 -27.19 21.71 -22.34
CA GLY A 239 -25.83 22.22 -22.18
C GLY A 239 -24.76 21.16 -21.85
N ALA A 240 -24.86 19.95 -22.41
CA ALA A 240 -23.86 18.90 -22.26
C ALA A 240 -22.65 19.23 -23.15
N ARG A 241 -21.56 19.72 -22.56
CA ARG A 241 -20.29 19.97 -23.26
C ARG A 241 -19.55 18.64 -23.44
N ILE A 242 -19.73 17.98 -24.57
CA ILE A 242 -18.89 16.84 -24.98
C ILE A 242 -17.54 17.41 -25.43
N ASN A 243 -16.45 17.05 -24.73
CA ASN A 243 -15.08 17.41 -25.13
C ASN A 243 -14.42 16.23 -25.86
N SER A 244 -13.63 16.49 -26.90
CA SER A 244 -12.95 15.47 -27.72
C SER A 244 -11.96 14.59 -26.94
N HIS A 245 -11.47 15.07 -25.79
CA HIS A 245 -10.58 14.32 -24.90
C HIS A 245 -11.32 13.37 -23.92
N MET A 246 -12.66 13.33 -23.90
CA MET A 246 -13.42 12.46 -23.01
C MET A 246 -13.47 11.02 -23.55
N THR A 247 -13.29 10.04 -22.65
CA THR A 247 -13.50 8.62 -22.97
C THR A 247 -14.97 8.32 -23.28
N ALA A 248 -15.25 7.24 -24.02
CA ALA A 248 -16.62 6.86 -24.38
C ALA A 248 -17.54 6.68 -23.16
N ASP A 249 -17.00 6.17 -22.05
CA ASP A 249 -17.75 6.00 -20.79
C ASP A 249 -18.12 7.35 -20.15
N GLN A 250 -17.17 8.31 -20.13
CA GLN A 250 -17.43 9.67 -19.65
C GLN A 250 -18.45 10.41 -20.52
N GLN A 251 -18.39 10.21 -21.84
CA GLN A 251 -19.38 10.76 -22.77
C GLN A 251 -20.77 10.19 -22.48
N ALA A 252 -20.90 8.87 -22.34
CA ALA A 252 -22.17 8.24 -22.00
C ALA A 252 -22.73 8.75 -20.66
N GLU A 253 -21.91 8.90 -19.63
CA GLU A 253 -22.32 9.42 -18.32
C GLU A 253 -22.83 10.87 -18.40
N SER A 254 -22.10 11.75 -19.10
CA SER A 254 -22.52 13.14 -19.30
C SER A 254 -23.84 13.28 -20.08
N LEU A 255 -24.11 12.34 -20.99
CA LEU A 255 -25.35 12.26 -21.76
C LEU A 255 -26.45 11.48 -21.05
N LYS A 256 -26.20 10.99 -19.83
CA LYS A 256 -27.10 10.09 -19.09
C LYS A 256 -27.54 8.87 -19.91
N PHE A 257 -26.64 8.39 -20.78
CA PHE A 257 -26.83 7.18 -21.56
C PHE A 257 -26.52 5.92 -20.72
N GLN A 258 -27.04 4.77 -21.15
CA GLN A 258 -26.81 3.49 -20.47
C GLN A 258 -25.31 3.15 -20.37
N ARG A 259 -24.91 2.49 -19.28
CA ARG A 259 -23.51 2.06 -19.06
C ARG A 259 -23.06 1.07 -20.14
N ARG A 260 -21.78 1.13 -20.49
CA ARG A 260 -21.16 0.17 -21.41
C ARG A 260 -21.21 -1.25 -20.84
N PRO A 261 -21.62 -2.26 -21.61
CA PRO A 261 -21.53 -3.65 -21.18
C PRO A 261 -20.06 -4.08 -21.07
N LYS A 262 -19.66 -4.62 -19.92
CA LYS A 262 -18.29 -5.07 -19.64
C LYS A 262 -18.16 -6.59 -19.63
N PHE A 263 -18.80 -7.26 -20.58
CA PHE A 263 -18.85 -8.73 -20.58
C PHE A 263 -17.48 -9.39 -20.79
N ARG A 264 -16.54 -8.71 -21.45
CA ARG A 264 -15.15 -9.19 -21.60
C ARG A 264 -14.36 -9.23 -20.30
N GLU A 265 -14.82 -8.52 -19.27
CA GLU A 265 -14.21 -8.54 -17.93
C GLU A 265 -14.75 -9.68 -17.06
N CYS A 266 -15.75 -10.44 -17.54
CA CYS A 266 -16.25 -11.65 -16.87
C CYS A 266 -15.20 -12.77 -16.89
N ILE A 267 -15.25 -13.62 -15.86
CA ILE A 267 -14.28 -14.70 -15.66
C ILE A 267 -14.93 -16.02 -16.06
N HIS A 268 -14.17 -16.87 -16.76
CA HIS A 268 -14.64 -18.17 -17.21
C HIS A 268 -13.68 -19.27 -16.75
N LEU A 269 -14.25 -20.34 -16.20
CA LEU A 269 -13.57 -21.58 -15.89
C LEU A 269 -14.20 -22.68 -16.74
N ALA A 270 -13.47 -23.21 -17.71
CA ALA A 270 -13.96 -24.23 -18.65
C ALA A 270 -13.22 -25.55 -18.45
N ALA A 271 -13.96 -26.67 -18.47
CA ALA A 271 -13.42 -27.98 -18.13
C ALA A 271 -12.39 -28.53 -19.13
N CYS A 272 -12.52 -28.23 -20.43
CA CYS A 272 -11.70 -28.81 -21.49
C CYS A 272 -11.70 -27.93 -22.76
N ARG A 273 -10.76 -28.22 -23.67
CA ARG A 273 -10.63 -27.55 -24.98
C ARG A 273 -11.78 -27.90 -25.94
N GLU A 274 -11.87 -27.19 -27.05
CA GLU A 274 -12.93 -27.36 -28.06
C GLU A 274 -13.01 -28.78 -28.63
N ASP A 275 -11.87 -29.42 -28.86
CA ASP A 275 -11.74 -30.77 -29.40
C ASP A 275 -11.70 -31.89 -28.35
N GLU A 276 -11.68 -31.53 -27.07
CA GLU A 276 -11.57 -32.47 -25.96
C GLU A 276 -12.92 -32.95 -25.43
N ARG A 277 -12.90 -34.12 -24.78
CA ARG A 277 -14.04 -34.72 -24.09
C ARG A 277 -13.70 -34.98 -22.64
N LEU A 278 -14.72 -34.95 -21.79
CA LEU A 278 -14.57 -35.30 -20.38
C LEU A 278 -14.12 -36.77 -20.20
N PRO A 279 -13.33 -37.06 -19.15
CA PRO A 279 -12.80 -38.40 -18.91
C PRO A 279 -13.90 -39.41 -18.55
N THR A 280 -13.76 -40.64 -19.05
CA THR A 280 -14.76 -41.71 -18.86
C THR A 280 -14.29 -42.82 -17.91
N ASN A 281 -13.11 -42.70 -17.29
CA ASN A 281 -12.57 -43.72 -16.39
C ASN A 281 -13.47 -43.94 -15.16
N ALA A 282 -13.90 -45.17 -14.91
CA ALA A 282 -14.79 -45.55 -13.81
C ALA A 282 -14.27 -45.25 -12.40
N ASP A 283 -12.95 -45.10 -12.24
CA ASP A 283 -12.36 -44.75 -10.96
C ASP A 283 -12.49 -43.27 -10.60
N LEU A 284 -12.87 -42.42 -11.55
CA LEU A 284 -13.01 -40.98 -11.41
C LEU A 284 -14.50 -40.57 -11.34
N PRO A 285 -14.81 -39.44 -10.70
CA PRO A 285 -16.12 -38.82 -10.83
C PRO A 285 -16.36 -38.34 -12.27
N ALA A 286 -17.61 -38.34 -12.70
CA ALA A 286 -18.02 -37.77 -13.98
C ALA A 286 -17.81 -36.25 -13.99
N ASP A 287 -18.09 -35.58 -12.87
CA ASP A 287 -17.88 -34.14 -12.64
C ASP A 287 -16.47 -33.83 -12.11
N LEU A 288 -15.44 -34.41 -12.72
CA LEU A 288 -14.05 -34.25 -12.28
C LEU A 288 -13.63 -32.77 -12.19
N PHE A 289 -14.04 -31.94 -13.15
CA PHE A 289 -13.70 -30.52 -13.14
C PHE A 289 -14.34 -29.79 -11.95
N THR A 290 -15.65 -30.00 -11.75
CA THR A 290 -16.37 -29.46 -10.59
C THR A 290 -15.81 -29.97 -9.27
N SER A 291 -15.48 -31.26 -9.19
CA SER A 291 -14.88 -31.90 -8.02
C SER A 291 -13.50 -31.33 -7.69
N CYS A 292 -12.67 -31.03 -8.70
CA CYS A 292 -11.39 -30.35 -8.53
C CYS A 292 -11.55 -28.94 -7.95
N LEU A 293 -12.54 -28.18 -8.42
CA LEU A 293 -12.77 -26.81 -7.97
C LEU A 293 -13.40 -26.75 -6.57
N THR A 294 -14.36 -27.64 -6.29
CA THR A 294 -15.19 -27.55 -5.07
C THR A 294 -14.72 -28.46 -3.94
N THR A 295 -14.00 -29.54 -4.25
CA THR A 295 -13.49 -30.53 -3.29
C THR A 295 -12.04 -30.98 -3.63
N PRO A 296 -11.09 -30.04 -3.67
CA PRO A 296 -9.73 -30.30 -4.15
C PRO A 296 -8.96 -31.35 -3.33
N ILE A 297 -9.14 -31.37 -2.00
CA ILE A 297 -8.44 -32.33 -1.13
C ILE A 297 -8.92 -33.76 -1.38
N HIS A 298 -10.22 -33.98 -1.49
CA HIS A 298 -10.76 -35.31 -1.80
C HIS A 298 -10.29 -35.77 -3.18
N THR A 299 -10.40 -34.89 -4.18
CA THR A 299 -10.02 -35.21 -5.55
C THR A 299 -8.52 -35.50 -5.70
N SER A 300 -7.66 -34.73 -5.03
CA SER A 300 -6.20 -34.92 -5.09
C SER A 300 -5.75 -36.21 -4.43
N ILE A 301 -6.34 -36.59 -3.28
CA ILE A 301 -6.05 -37.88 -2.63
C ILE A 301 -6.52 -39.04 -3.51
N LEU A 302 -7.75 -38.98 -4.03
CA LEU A 302 -8.28 -40.01 -4.94
C LEU A 302 -7.37 -40.18 -6.16
N TRP A 303 -7.00 -39.07 -6.80
CA TRP A 303 -6.11 -39.06 -7.96
C TRP A 303 -4.74 -39.66 -7.63
N TYR A 304 -4.16 -39.32 -6.48
CA TYR A 304 -2.89 -39.88 -6.02
C TYR A 304 -2.98 -41.39 -5.80
N LEU A 305 -4.04 -41.89 -5.17
CA LEU A 305 -4.26 -43.32 -4.93
C LEU A 305 -4.42 -44.11 -6.24
N ILE A 306 -5.13 -43.55 -7.22
CA ILE A 306 -5.27 -44.15 -8.55
C ILE A 306 -3.91 -44.17 -9.26
N LYS A 307 -3.21 -43.03 -9.32
CA LYS A 307 -1.93 -42.89 -10.02
C LYS A 307 -0.83 -43.78 -9.44
N THR A 308 -0.84 -44.02 -8.13
CA THR A 308 0.12 -44.89 -7.44
C THR A 308 -0.29 -46.36 -7.42
N GLY A 309 -1.46 -46.73 -7.95
CA GLY A 309 -1.98 -48.10 -7.94
C GLY A 309 -2.35 -48.61 -6.54
N ARG A 310 -2.58 -47.70 -5.57
CA ARG A 310 -2.84 -48.03 -4.16
C ARG A 310 -4.31 -47.94 -3.75
N LYS A 311 -5.21 -47.56 -4.65
CA LYS A 311 -6.66 -47.42 -4.36
C LYS A 311 -7.25 -48.63 -3.63
N ASN A 312 -6.93 -49.84 -4.08
CA ASN A 312 -7.47 -51.09 -3.50
C ASN A 312 -6.83 -51.50 -2.17
N GLN A 313 -5.79 -50.79 -1.71
CA GLN A 313 -5.11 -51.06 -0.43
C GLN A 313 -5.80 -50.35 0.74
N PHE A 314 -6.74 -49.45 0.46
CA PHE A 314 -7.44 -48.65 1.44
C PHE A 314 -8.96 -48.93 1.41
N PRO A 315 -9.67 -48.70 2.53
CA PRO A 315 -11.10 -48.91 2.55
C PRO A 315 -11.82 -47.89 1.65
N PRO A 316 -12.96 -48.26 1.02
CA PRO A 316 -13.62 -47.44 0.00
C PRO A 316 -14.19 -46.13 0.53
N ASN A 317 -14.46 -46.04 1.83
CA ASN A 317 -14.94 -44.87 2.56
C ASN A 317 -13.82 -43.97 3.11
N LEU A 318 -12.53 -44.26 2.83
CA LEU A 318 -11.39 -43.51 3.37
C LEU A 318 -11.55 -41.99 3.19
N LEU A 319 -12.02 -41.55 2.02
CA LEU A 319 -12.15 -40.12 1.70
C LEU A 319 -13.22 -39.43 2.56
N GLU A 320 -14.27 -40.14 2.97
CA GLU A 320 -15.34 -39.62 3.82
C GLU A 320 -14.96 -39.62 5.32
N GLU A 321 -14.01 -40.46 5.71
CA GLU A 321 -13.62 -40.70 7.11
C GLU A 321 -12.28 -40.05 7.51
N ILE A 322 -11.73 -39.15 6.68
CA ILE A 322 -10.51 -38.42 7.06
C ILE A 322 -10.80 -37.61 8.33
N PRO A 323 -10.05 -37.83 9.44
CA PRO A 323 -10.37 -37.20 10.71
C PRO A 323 -10.13 -35.69 10.66
N GLY A 324 -11.09 -34.94 11.21
CA GLY A 324 -10.97 -33.51 11.42
C GLY A 324 -11.93 -32.64 10.61
N GLN A 325 -11.61 -31.35 10.58
CA GLN A 325 -12.38 -30.34 9.87
C GLN A 325 -11.44 -29.47 9.03
N LEU A 326 -11.91 -29.03 7.86
CA LEU A 326 -11.10 -28.20 6.93
C LEU A 326 -10.59 -26.90 7.57
N ASN A 327 -11.33 -26.35 8.54
CA ASN A 327 -11.01 -25.10 9.22
C ASN A 327 -10.02 -25.29 10.38
N ASP A 328 -9.90 -26.52 10.90
CA ASP A 328 -9.02 -26.81 12.03
C ASP A 328 -7.69 -27.39 11.57
N ARG A 329 -6.68 -26.53 11.52
CA ARG A 329 -5.32 -26.85 11.08
C ARG A 329 -4.57 -27.80 12.01
N ARG A 330 -5.10 -28.11 13.19
CA ARG A 330 -4.53 -29.10 14.10
C ARG A 330 -4.95 -30.52 13.70
N THR A 331 -6.01 -30.64 12.92
CA THR A 331 -6.49 -31.92 12.39
C THR A 331 -5.81 -32.24 11.07
N ILE A 332 -5.73 -33.53 10.73
CA ILE A 332 -5.10 -34.00 9.48
C ILE A 332 -5.77 -33.36 8.26
N LEU A 333 -7.11 -33.33 8.23
CA LEU A 333 -7.85 -32.74 7.13
C LEU A 333 -7.60 -31.23 6.97
N GLY A 334 -7.57 -30.49 8.08
CA GLY A 334 -7.31 -29.05 8.04
C GLY A 334 -5.84 -28.72 7.74
N GLU A 335 -4.88 -29.53 8.20
CA GLU A 335 -3.46 -29.38 7.86
C GLU A 335 -3.23 -29.62 6.36
N LEU A 336 -3.80 -30.68 5.78
CA LEU A 336 -3.73 -30.94 4.34
C LEU A 336 -4.35 -29.80 3.52
N ASN A 337 -5.51 -29.30 3.96
CA ASN A 337 -6.17 -28.16 3.32
C ASN A 337 -5.29 -26.89 3.35
N TRP A 338 -4.62 -26.65 4.48
CA TRP A 338 -3.74 -25.51 4.64
C TRP A 338 -2.47 -25.62 3.79
N ILE A 339 -1.86 -26.81 3.72
CA ILE A 339 -0.72 -27.08 2.83
C ILE A 339 -1.13 -26.91 1.36
N PHE A 340 -2.28 -27.46 0.96
CA PHE A 340 -2.80 -27.31 -0.40
C PHE A 340 -3.00 -25.84 -0.77
N THR A 341 -3.57 -25.05 0.14
CA THR A 341 -3.73 -23.60 -0.03
C THR A 341 -2.38 -22.91 -0.21
N ALA A 342 -1.39 -23.27 0.62
CA ALA A 342 -0.04 -22.68 0.52
C ALA A 342 0.65 -23.02 -0.80
N ILE A 343 0.56 -24.28 -1.26
CA ILE A 343 1.16 -24.72 -2.53
C ILE A 343 0.49 -24.03 -3.72
N THR A 344 -0.84 -24.01 -3.77
CA THR A 344 -1.57 -23.43 -4.90
C THR A 344 -1.36 -21.92 -5.01
N ASP A 345 -1.37 -21.19 -3.89
CA ASP A 345 -1.09 -19.76 -3.85
C ASP A 345 0.36 -19.45 -4.27
N THR A 346 1.29 -20.32 -3.89
CA THR A 346 2.71 -20.20 -4.27
C THR A 346 2.93 -20.44 -5.76
N ILE A 347 2.30 -21.48 -6.33
CA ILE A 347 2.36 -21.74 -7.77
C ILE A 347 1.79 -20.56 -8.54
N ALA A 348 0.63 -20.04 -8.13
CA ALA A 348 -0.01 -18.90 -8.77
C ALA A 348 0.86 -17.65 -8.73
N TRP A 349 1.48 -17.35 -7.58
CA TRP A 349 2.39 -16.21 -7.43
C TRP A 349 3.61 -16.31 -8.35
N ASN A 350 4.17 -17.51 -8.51
CA ASN A 350 5.38 -17.69 -9.32
C ASN A 350 5.08 -17.82 -10.83
N ALA A 351 3.88 -18.27 -11.20
CA ALA A 351 3.51 -18.49 -12.60
C ALA A 351 2.79 -17.31 -13.26
N LEU A 352 2.06 -16.49 -12.49
CA LEU A 352 1.22 -15.41 -13.04
C LEU A 352 1.93 -14.04 -12.98
N PRO A 353 1.64 -13.14 -13.95
CA PRO A 353 1.94 -11.73 -13.81
C PRO A 353 1.31 -11.15 -12.52
N ARG A 354 1.94 -10.11 -11.96
CA ARG A 354 1.55 -9.56 -10.65
C ARG A 354 0.11 -9.04 -10.64
N ASP A 355 -0.31 -8.38 -11.71
CA ASP A 355 -1.65 -7.79 -11.78
C ASP A 355 -2.72 -8.87 -11.94
N ASP A 356 -2.46 -9.92 -12.71
CA ASP A 356 -3.34 -11.09 -12.83
C ASP A 356 -3.44 -11.87 -11.51
N PHE A 357 -2.32 -12.03 -10.79
CA PHE A 357 -2.33 -12.63 -9.46
C PHE A 357 -3.15 -11.80 -8.47
N GLN A 358 -2.99 -10.48 -8.44
CA GLN A 358 -3.80 -9.60 -7.58
C GLN A 358 -5.28 -9.75 -7.90
N ARG A 359 -5.62 -9.67 -9.20
CA ARG A 359 -6.98 -9.82 -9.68
C ARG A 359 -7.52 -11.19 -9.25
N LEU A 360 -6.94 -12.27 -9.74
CA LEU A 360 -7.47 -13.62 -9.53
C LEU A 360 -7.38 -14.09 -8.07
N PHE A 361 -6.22 -14.06 -7.42
CA PHE A 361 -5.98 -14.72 -6.13
C PHE A 361 -6.19 -13.83 -4.90
N ARG A 362 -6.22 -12.50 -5.04
CA ARG A 362 -6.43 -11.57 -3.90
C ARG A 362 -7.78 -10.86 -3.91
N GLN A 363 -8.28 -10.49 -5.09
CA GLN A 363 -9.57 -9.81 -5.25
C GLN A 363 -10.71 -10.79 -5.56
N LEU A 364 -10.50 -11.73 -6.49
CA LEU A 364 -11.60 -12.48 -7.10
C LEU A 364 -11.88 -13.84 -6.44
N LEU A 365 -10.83 -14.62 -6.16
CA LEU A 365 -10.92 -15.99 -5.65
C LEU A 365 -10.81 -16.06 -4.12
N GLN A 366 -11.08 -14.97 -3.38
CA GLN A 366 -11.44 -15.11 -1.96
C GLN A 366 -12.61 -16.08 -1.77
N PHE A 367 -13.42 -16.33 -2.80
CA PHE A 367 -14.38 -17.42 -2.82
C PHE A 367 -13.70 -18.78 -2.52
N PHE A 368 -12.58 -19.13 -3.16
CA PHE A 368 -11.83 -20.38 -2.89
C PHE A 368 -10.72 -20.25 -1.84
N SER A 369 -10.34 -19.03 -1.46
CA SER A 369 -9.31 -18.76 -0.43
C SER A 369 -9.90 -18.37 0.93
N ALA A 370 -11.22 -18.21 1.06
CA ALA A 370 -11.89 -17.84 2.33
C ALA A 370 -12.01 -19.04 3.25
N LEU A 371 -10.88 -19.42 3.81
CA LEU A 371 -10.81 -20.26 5.00
C LEU A 371 -9.72 -19.68 5.90
N ILE A 372 -9.93 -18.41 6.27
CA ILE A 372 -9.12 -17.70 7.25
C ILE A 372 -10.09 -17.22 8.33
N ASP A 373 -10.59 -18.18 9.09
CA ASP A 373 -11.11 -17.87 10.41
C ASP A 373 -9.98 -18.05 11.42
N LEU A 374 -9.80 -17.05 12.27
CA LEU A 374 -8.72 -16.96 13.26
C LEU A 374 -9.25 -17.21 14.68
N SER A 375 -10.45 -17.79 14.81
CA SER A 375 -11.00 -18.28 16.07
C SER A 375 -11.05 -19.81 16.09
N GLY A 376 -10.28 -20.40 17.00
CA GLY A 376 -10.26 -21.83 17.26
C GLY A 376 -9.12 -22.23 18.20
N ILE A 377 -9.13 -21.70 19.43
CA ILE A 377 -8.34 -22.28 20.53
C ILE A 377 -9.31 -23.09 21.40
N ILE A 378 -8.99 -24.38 21.61
CA ILE A 378 -8.93 -25.14 22.87
C ILE A 378 -9.30 -26.62 22.62
N GLY A 379 -8.43 -27.52 23.08
CA GLY A 379 -8.69 -28.94 23.41
C GLY A 379 -8.68 -29.94 22.24
N ASP A 380 -8.22 -31.18 22.37
CA ASP A 380 -7.48 -31.88 23.41
C ASP A 380 -6.87 -33.17 22.78
N GLY A 381 -5.83 -33.70 23.42
CA GLY A 381 -5.03 -34.89 23.13
C GLY A 381 -5.35 -35.82 21.94
N GLN A 382 -4.59 -35.69 20.86
CA GLN A 382 -3.93 -36.81 20.17
C GLN A 382 -2.58 -36.32 19.65
N GLU A 383 -1.49 -37.05 19.90
CA GLU A 383 -0.17 -36.77 19.34
C GLU A 383 -0.18 -37.05 17.82
N VAL A 384 -0.75 -36.14 17.05
CA VAL A 384 -0.61 -36.13 15.60
C VAL A 384 0.75 -35.53 15.28
N GLN A 385 1.65 -36.33 14.70
CA GLN A 385 2.91 -35.80 14.16
C GLN A 385 2.59 -34.82 13.02
N HIS A 386 2.80 -33.54 13.26
CA HIS A 386 2.64 -32.49 12.25
C HIS A 386 3.61 -32.66 11.08
N ASN A 387 3.19 -32.21 9.90
CA ASN A 387 3.99 -32.28 8.68
C ASN A 387 5.14 -31.26 8.72
N TRP A 388 6.33 -31.70 8.29
CA TRP A 388 7.54 -30.87 8.22
C TRP A 388 7.52 -29.84 7.08
N PHE A 389 6.54 -29.90 6.18
CA PHE A 389 6.41 -29.01 5.01
C PHE A 389 6.71 -27.55 5.33
N PHE A 390 6.02 -26.93 6.29
CA PHE A 390 6.24 -25.51 6.58
C PHE A 390 7.64 -25.21 7.14
N ILE A 391 8.23 -26.15 7.89
CA ILE A 391 9.59 -26.00 8.42
C ILE A 391 10.61 -26.05 7.28
N GLU A 392 10.46 -27.01 6.36
CA GLU A 392 11.31 -27.15 5.18
C GLU A 392 11.22 -25.92 4.27
N GLN A 393 10.01 -25.39 4.04
CA GLN A 393 9.80 -24.20 3.23
C GLN A 393 10.37 -22.93 3.88
N LEU A 394 10.24 -22.76 5.20
CA LEU A 394 10.91 -21.67 5.92
C LEU A 394 12.43 -21.80 5.85
N LYS A 395 12.98 -23.03 5.90
CA LYS A 395 14.41 -23.25 5.77
C LYS A 395 14.90 -22.92 4.35
N ALA A 396 14.15 -23.29 3.32
CA ALA A 396 14.45 -22.90 1.95
C ALA A 396 14.45 -21.38 1.77
N PHE A 397 13.49 -20.67 2.39
CA PHE A 397 13.45 -19.21 2.40
C PHE A 397 14.66 -18.60 3.12
N GLU A 398 15.09 -19.17 4.24
CA GLU A 398 16.31 -18.75 4.92
C GLU A 398 17.57 -18.93 4.05
N VAL A 399 17.71 -20.09 3.39
CA VAL A 399 18.82 -20.33 2.45
C VAL A 399 18.79 -19.30 1.31
N TRP A 400 17.60 -18.96 0.81
CA TRP A 400 17.45 -17.91 -0.19
C TRP A 400 17.92 -16.54 0.33
N LEU A 401 17.63 -16.19 1.59
CA LEU A 401 18.12 -14.94 2.20
C LEU A 401 19.65 -14.90 2.34
N GLU A 402 20.30 -16.05 2.50
CA GLU A 402 21.75 -16.12 2.66
C GLU A 402 22.49 -16.07 1.31
N TYR A 403 21.97 -16.72 0.27
CA TYR A 403 22.70 -16.93 -0.99
C TYR A 403 21.98 -16.41 -2.25
N GLY A 404 20.68 -16.15 -2.18
CA GLY A 404 19.82 -15.83 -3.32
C GLY A 404 19.63 -14.34 -3.61
N VAL A 405 19.96 -13.46 -2.66
CA VAL A 405 19.68 -12.01 -2.72
C VAL A 405 20.27 -11.33 -3.95
N ASN A 406 21.46 -11.75 -4.38
CA ASN A 406 22.17 -11.14 -5.52
C ASN A 406 21.46 -11.31 -6.87
N LYS A 407 20.41 -12.15 -6.95
CA LYS A 407 19.64 -12.39 -8.17
C LYS A 407 18.51 -11.39 -8.40
N GLN A 408 18.22 -10.50 -7.44
CA GLN A 408 17.11 -9.53 -7.47
C GLN A 408 15.73 -10.13 -7.85
N SER A 409 15.57 -11.45 -7.70
CA SER A 409 14.32 -12.16 -7.95
C SER A 409 13.53 -12.31 -6.66
N SER A 410 12.20 -12.25 -6.72
CA SER A 410 11.37 -12.56 -5.55
C SER A 410 11.58 -14.02 -5.11
N PRO A 411 11.71 -14.30 -3.80
CA PRO A 411 11.77 -15.68 -3.30
C PRO A 411 10.47 -16.42 -3.56
N GLU A 412 10.58 -17.64 -4.08
CA GLU A 412 9.42 -18.48 -4.41
C GLU A 412 8.56 -18.79 -3.18
N GLN A 413 9.17 -18.90 -1.99
CA GLN A 413 8.49 -19.27 -0.74
C GLN A 413 7.76 -18.09 -0.08
N LEU A 414 7.80 -16.87 -0.64
CA LEU A 414 7.20 -15.68 -0.01
C LEU A 414 5.70 -15.84 0.32
N PRO A 415 4.85 -16.42 -0.54
CA PRO A 415 3.45 -16.70 -0.17
C PRO A 415 3.31 -17.74 0.95
N ILE A 416 4.23 -18.70 1.04
CA ILE A 416 4.25 -19.69 2.12
C ILE A 416 4.56 -19.02 3.45
N VAL A 417 5.51 -18.09 3.48
CA VAL A 417 5.80 -17.30 4.70
C VAL A 417 4.53 -16.63 5.21
N LEU A 418 3.73 -16.04 4.31
CA LEU A 418 2.42 -15.46 4.65
C LEU A 418 1.46 -16.50 5.25
N GLN A 419 1.37 -17.69 4.68
CA GLN A 419 0.55 -18.76 5.24
C GLN A 419 1.02 -19.19 6.64
N VAL A 420 2.34 -19.24 6.87
CA VAL A 420 2.92 -19.61 8.17
C VAL A 420 2.67 -18.54 9.24
N LEU A 421 2.56 -17.25 8.88
CA LEU A 421 2.18 -16.20 9.84
C LEU A 421 0.82 -16.48 10.51
N LEU A 422 -0.06 -17.20 9.84
CA LEU A 422 -1.36 -17.60 10.39
C LEU A 422 -1.23 -18.74 11.40
N SER A 423 -0.15 -19.54 11.36
CA SER A 423 0.16 -20.53 12.40
C SER A 423 0.49 -19.85 13.72
N GLN A 424 0.30 -20.51 14.85
CA GLN A 424 0.88 -20.08 16.12
C GLN A 424 2.27 -20.70 16.34
N ALA A 425 2.47 -21.96 15.94
CA ALA A 425 3.68 -22.73 16.23
C ALA A 425 4.95 -22.17 15.59
N HIS A 426 4.85 -21.65 14.36
CA HIS A 426 6.00 -21.18 13.58
C HIS A 426 5.97 -19.67 13.29
N ARG A 427 5.06 -18.94 13.96
CA ARG A 427 4.83 -17.50 13.71
C ARG A 427 6.05 -16.66 13.96
N GLN A 428 6.71 -16.87 15.09
CA GLN A 428 7.88 -16.09 15.49
C GLN A 428 8.99 -16.22 14.45
N ARG A 429 9.28 -17.46 14.02
CA ARG A 429 10.29 -17.74 13.00
C ARG A 429 9.92 -17.13 11.64
N ALA A 430 8.66 -17.21 11.23
CA ALA A 430 8.20 -16.59 9.99
C ALA A 430 8.30 -15.06 10.03
N LEU A 431 7.97 -14.42 11.16
CA LEU A 431 8.14 -12.97 11.34
C LEU A 431 9.61 -12.54 11.33
N GLU A 432 10.49 -13.30 11.97
CA GLU A 432 11.94 -13.07 11.93
C GLU A 432 12.46 -13.09 10.49
N LEU A 433 12.15 -14.16 9.74
CA LEU A 433 12.60 -14.30 8.35
C LEU A 433 11.99 -13.23 7.44
N LEU A 434 10.73 -12.88 7.64
CA LEU A 434 10.10 -11.78 6.94
C LEU A 434 10.78 -10.45 7.25
N ALA A 435 11.10 -10.16 8.51
CA ALA A 435 11.82 -8.96 8.89
C ALA A 435 13.19 -8.89 8.18
N ARG A 436 13.94 -9.99 8.15
CA ARG A 436 15.20 -10.09 7.39
C ARG A 436 15.00 -9.84 5.89
N PHE A 437 13.91 -10.33 5.29
CA PHE A 437 13.58 -10.08 3.89
C PHE A 437 13.26 -8.60 3.61
N LEU A 438 12.42 -7.97 4.43
CA LEU A 438 12.07 -6.56 4.29
C LEU A 438 13.27 -5.63 4.51
N ASP A 439 14.30 -6.09 5.22
CA ASP A 439 15.54 -5.35 5.43
C ASP A 439 16.38 -5.20 4.16
N LEU A 440 16.13 -6.01 3.12
CA LEU A 440 16.83 -5.95 1.83
C LEU A 440 16.51 -4.69 1.00
N GLY A 441 15.47 -3.92 1.37
CA GLY A 441 15.16 -2.63 0.75
C GLY A 441 13.72 -2.48 0.25
N GLN A 442 13.46 -1.35 -0.42
CA GLN A 442 12.12 -0.94 -0.89
C GLN A 442 11.44 -1.98 -1.78
N TRP A 443 12.19 -2.59 -2.70
CA TRP A 443 11.69 -3.63 -3.61
C TRP A 443 11.12 -4.86 -2.85
N ALA A 444 11.76 -5.28 -1.75
CA ALA A 444 11.30 -6.41 -0.93
C ALA A 444 10.03 -6.08 -0.15
N VAL A 445 9.88 -4.82 0.28
CA VAL A 445 8.63 -4.31 0.86
C VAL A 445 7.52 -4.32 -0.19
N GLY A 446 7.78 -3.83 -1.40
CA GLY A 446 6.84 -3.87 -2.53
C GLY A 446 6.34 -5.28 -2.85
N TYR A 447 7.25 -6.27 -2.96
CA TYR A 447 6.86 -7.67 -3.14
C TYR A 447 6.04 -8.22 -1.96
N SER A 448 6.41 -7.91 -0.72
CA SER A 448 5.66 -8.39 0.44
C SER A 448 4.24 -7.83 0.48
N LEU A 449 4.08 -6.55 0.13
CA LEU A 449 2.78 -5.89 0.07
C LEU A 449 1.91 -6.47 -1.05
N SER A 450 2.49 -6.73 -2.23
CA SER A 450 1.77 -7.37 -3.34
C SER A 450 1.41 -8.82 -3.04
N VAL A 451 2.24 -9.61 -2.35
CA VAL A 451 1.79 -10.94 -1.87
C VAL A 451 0.57 -10.84 -0.93
N GLY A 452 0.32 -9.69 -0.33
CA GLY A 452 -0.86 -9.42 0.48
C GLY A 452 -0.59 -9.58 1.97
N ILE A 453 0.63 -9.28 2.43
CA ILE A 453 1.02 -9.48 3.83
C ILE A 453 0.34 -8.51 4.81
N PHE A 454 -0.08 -7.34 4.31
CA PHE A 454 -0.51 -6.22 5.12
C PHE A 454 -1.69 -6.53 6.07
N PRO A 455 -2.81 -7.15 5.64
CA PRO A 455 -3.92 -7.49 6.54
C PRO A 455 -3.51 -8.42 7.69
N TYR A 456 -2.52 -9.29 7.47
CA TYR A 456 -2.03 -10.23 8.46
C TYR A 456 -1.20 -9.53 9.53
N VAL A 457 -0.22 -8.72 9.12
CA VAL A 457 0.61 -7.93 10.06
C VAL A 457 -0.26 -6.95 10.85
N LEU A 458 -1.29 -6.37 10.20
CA LEU A 458 -2.27 -5.51 10.83
C LEU A 458 -3.10 -6.23 11.91
N LYS A 459 -3.57 -7.46 11.63
CA LYS A 459 -4.30 -8.26 12.61
C LYS A 459 -3.41 -8.74 13.76
N LEU A 460 -2.13 -8.99 13.49
CA LEU A 460 -1.15 -9.40 14.51
C LEU A 460 -0.84 -8.30 15.55
N LEU A 461 -1.15 -7.03 15.29
CA LEU A 461 -1.06 -5.97 16.29
C LEU A 461 -2.00 -6.18 17.50
N GLN A 462 -3.02 -7.03 17.35
CA GLN A 462 -3.91 -7.44 18.44
C GLN A 462 -3.30 -8.52 19.34
N SER A 463 -2.16 -9.10 18.94
CA SER A 463 -1.51 -10.14 19.72
C SER A 463 -0.91 -9.58 21.00
N THR A 464 -1.14 -10.27 22.10
CA THR A 464 -0.57 -9.94 23.41
C THR A 464 0.82 -10.55 23.65
N SER A 465 1.32 -11.37 22.72
CA SER A 465 2.61 -12.04 22.87
C SER A 465 3.78 -11.05 22.82
N ARG A 466 4.61 -11.05 23.87
CA ARG A 466 5.78 -10.16 23.99
C ARG A 466 6.85 -10.48 22.93
N GLU A 467 7.01 -11.74 22.57
CA GLU A 467 8.04 -12.24 21.64
C GLU A 467 7.85 -11.72 20.21
N LEU A 468 6.61 -11.37 19.83
CA LEU A 468 6.29 -10.86 18.50
C LEU A 468 6.49 -9.35 18.38
N ARG A 469 6.54 -8.63 19.51
CA ARG A 469 6.51 -7.15 19.53
C ARG A 469 7.63 -6.52 18.73
N SER A 470 8.86 -6.98 18.94
CA SER A 470 10.04 -6.42 18.27
C SER A 470 10.02 -6.67 16.77
N TRP A 471 9.61 -7.86 16.34
CA TRP A 471 9.50 -8.20 14.92
C TRP A 471 8.37 -7.42 14.23
N LEU A 472 7.20 -7.33 14.86
CA LEU A 472 6.08 -6.56 14.34
C LEU A 472 6.41 -5.06 14.25
N ALA A 473 7.06 -4.50 15.26
CA ALA A 473 7.53 -3.11 15.22
C ALA A 473 8.49 -2.88 14.05
N PHE A 474 9.44 -3.79 13.84
CA PHE A 474 10.39 -3.70 12.73
C PHE A 474 9.70 -3.79 11.36
N ILE A 475 8.81 -4.77 11.17
CA ILE A 475 8.05 -4.92 9.92
C ILE A 475 7.22 -3.66 9.63
N TRP A 476 6.54 -3.11 10.65
CA TRP A 476 5.78 -1.87 10.48
C TRP A 476 6.64 -0.67 10.14
N ALA A 477 7.80 -0.52 10.77
CA ALA A 477 8.75 0.53 10.42
C ALA A 477 9.17 0.43 8.95
N LYS A 478 9.48 -0.78 8.46
CA LYS A 478 9.83 -1.00 7.05
C LYS A 478 8.70 -0.67 6.08
N ILE A 479 7.47 -1.05 6.42
CA ILE A 479 6.30 -0.75 5.59
C ILE A 479 6.05 0.76 5.55
N LEU A 480 6.06 1.44 6.71
CA LEU A 480 5.83 2.89 6.81
C LEU A 480 6.92 3.72 6.14
N ALA A 481 8.17 3.25 6.16
CA ALA A 481 9.28 3.91 5.48
C ALA A 481 9.10 3.93 3.95
N VAL A 482 8.46 2.90 3.37
CA VAL A 482 8.21 2.82 1.92
C VAL A 482 6.88 3.44 1.54
N ASP A 483 5.85 3.19 2.35
CA ASP A 483 4.50 3.65 2.08
C ASP A 483 3.83 4.24 3.32
N PRO A 484 3.99 5.56 3.54
CA PRO A 484 3.39 6.27 4.67
C PRO A 484 1.85 6.27 4.67
N SER A 485 1.18 5.97 3.56
CA SER A 485 -0.29 6.03 3.47
C SER A 485 -1.00 5.06 4.43
N VAL A 486 -0.32 3.96 4.80
CA VAL A 486 -0.85 2.93 5.72
C VAL A 486 -1.10 3.44 7.13
N GLN A 487 -0.51 4.57 7.53
CA GLN A 487 -0.68 5.13 8.87
C GLN A 487 -2.16 5.31 9.25
N SER A 488 -3.02 5.57 8.26
CA SER A 488 -4.46 5.74 8.42
C SER A 488 -5.15 4.49 9.00
N GLU A 489 -4.60 3.30 8.76
CA GLU A 489 -5.09 2.02 9.30
C GLU A 489 -4.76 1.84 10.79
N LEU A 490 -3.73 2.51 11.31
CA LEU A 490 -3.32 2.43 12.72
C LEU A 490 -4.23 3.24 13.65
N PHE A 491 -5.01 4.16 13.09
CA PHE A 491 -6.04 4.93 13.79
C PHE A 491 -7.44 4.29 13.75
N LYS A 492 -7.57 3.10 13.17
CA LYS A 492 -8.81 2.31 13.24
C LYS A 492 -8.84 1.44 14.49
N GLU A 493 -10.05 1.06 14.88
CA GLU A 493 -10.28 0.17 16.02
C GLU A 493 -9.78 -1.26 15.75
N ASN A 494 -9.43 -1.95 16.83
CA ASN A 494 -9.12 -3.36 16.82
C ASN A 494 -10.41 -4.20 16.70
N GLY A 495 -10.89 -4.46 15.47
CA GLY A 495 -12.01 -5.40 15.23
C GLY A 495 -12.94 -5.00 14.08
N ASP A 496 -13.75 -5.95 13.61
CA ASP A 496 -14.81 -5.83 12.58
C ASP A 496 -16.23 -6.00 13.21
N GLU A 497 -16.45 -5.59 14.47
CA GLU A 497 -17.81 -5.69 15.06
C GLU A 497 -18.52 -4.33 15.14
N PRO A 498 -19.52 -4.09 14.26
CA PRO A 498 -20.60 -3.17 14.58
C PRO A 498 -21.58 -3.86 15.55
N ALA A 499 -21.59 -3.37 16.79
CA ALA A 499 -22.64 -3.39 17.82
C ALA A 499 -23.60 -4.60 17.91
N ARG A 500 -23.64 -5.23 19.09
CA ARG A 500 -24.93 -5.60 19.69
C ARG A 500 -25.15 -4.92 21.04
N LEU A 501 -26.34 -4.36 21.09
CA LEU A 501 -27.03 -3.61 22.12
C LEU A 501 -26.99 -4.30 23.50
N GLU A 502 -26.05 -3.93 24.36
CA GLU A 502 -26.22 -4.10 25.81
C GLU A 502 -25.89 -2.80 26.53
N SER A 503 -26.95 -2.07 26.80
CA SER A 503 -26.98 -0.94 27.72
C SER A 503 -26.81 -1.47 29.15
N THR A 504 -25.59 -1.50 29.68
CA THR A 504 -25.30 -1.27 31.10
C THR A 504 -23.79 -1.17 31.37
N ALA A 505 -23.38 -0.01 31.89
CA ALA A 505 -22.20 0.28 32.70
C ALA A 505 -20.79 -0.20 32.23
N ARG A 506 -19.95 0.81 31.91
CA ARG A 506 -18.51 0.79 31.53
C ARG A 506 -18.23 0.52 30.06
N SER A 507 -18.20 1.60 29.27
CA SER A 507 -17.57 1.60 27.95
C SER A 507 -16.12 1.12 28.08
N LYS A 508 -15.79 -0.04 27.50
CA LYS A 508 -14.39 -0.45 27.34
C LYS A 508 -13.68 0.66 26.55
N PRO A 509 -12.48 1.09 26.97
CA PRO A 509 -11.74 2.11 26.23
C PRO A 509 -11.46 1.59 24.82
N VAL A 510 -11.81 2.38 23.81
CA VAL A 510 -11.52 2.07 22.40
C VAL A 510 -10.01 1.86 22.26
N GLN A 511 -9.62 0.63 21.91
CA GLN A 511 -8.21 0.29 21.72
C GLN A 511 -7.85 0.47 20.24
N LEU A 512 -7.29 1.62 19.94
CA LEU A 512 -6.72 1.94 18.63
C LEU A 512 -5.43 1.13 18.40
N ARG A 513 -5.17 0.74 17.15
CA ARG A 513 -4.03 -0.13 16.80
C ARG A 513 -2.68 0.48 17.15
N TYR A 514 -2.52 1.80 17.02
CA TYR A 514 -1.26 2.47 17.37
C TYR A 514 -0.90 2.36 18.87
N HIS A 515 -1.86 2.06 19.76
CA HIS A 515 -1.58 1.84 21.18
C HIS A 515 -0.58 0.69 21.39
N PHE A 516 -0.50 -0.26 20.45
CA PHE A 516 0.52 -1.31 20.47
C PHE A 516 1.94 -0.74 20.55
N PHE A 517 2.24 0.29 19.75
CA PHE A 517 3.55 0.93 19.70
C PHE A 517 3.81 1.78 20.95
N VAL A 518 2.82 2.56 21.40
CA VAL A 518 2.95 3.33 22.65
C VAL A 518 3.23 2.42 23.85
N ALA A 519 2.59 1.24 23.90
CA ALA A 519 2.82 0.26 24.97
C ALA A 519 4.25 -0.29 24.96
N ILE A 520 4.87 -0.50 23.79
CA ILE A 520 6.27 -0.94 23.70
C ILE A 520 7.23 0.19 24.11
N LEU A 521 6.94 1.43 23.71
CA LEU A 521 7.78 2.58 24.06
C LEU A 521 7.82 2.83 25.57
N ASN A 522 6.66 2.67 26.23
CA ASN A 522 6.49 2.84 27.67
C ASN A 522 6.93 1.62 28.50
N ASP A 523 7.32 0.51 27.87
CA ASP A 523 7.73 -0.71 28.58
C ASP A 523 9.18 -0.55 29.10
N PRO A 524 9.41 -0.60 30.42
CA PRO A 524 10.75 -0.45 30.99
C PRO A 524 11.67 -1.65 30.66
N ASP A 525 11.10 -2.83 30.39
CA ASP A 525 11.87 -4.05 30.10
C ASP A 525 12.38 -4.10 28.66
N THR A 526 11.87 -3.21 27.79
CA THR A 526 12.23 -3.18 26.37
C THR A 526 13.58 -2.52 26.15
N LEU A 527 14.47 -3.19 25.42
CA LEU A 527 15.82 -2.69 25.12
C LEU A 527 15.75 -1.36 24.34
N PRO A 528 16.64 -0.38 24.62
CA PRO A 528 16.66 0.91 23.92
C PRO A 528 16.72 0.77 22.39
N ARG A 529 17.45 -0.23 21.86
CA ARG A 529 17.51 -0.51 20.42
C ARG A 529 16.16 -0.86 19.81
N GLN A 530 15.29 -1.56 20.54
CA GLN A 530 13.94 -1.90 20.08
C GLN A 530 13.01 -0.68 20.15
N LYS A 531 13.22 0.21 21.14
CA LYS A 531 12.48 1.47 21.26
C LYS A 531 12.73 2.43 20.09
N ILE A 532 13.91 2.39 19.45
CA ILE A 532 14.23 3.23 18.26
C ILE A 532 13.19 3.02 17.16
N VAL A 533 12.92 1.76 16.82
CA VAL A 533 12.00 1.38 15.74
C VAL A 533 10.59 1.88 16.04
N VAL A 534 10.18 1.80 17.30
CA VAL A 534 8.87 2.24 17.76
C VAL A 534 8.77 3.77 17.76
N ALA A 535 9.81 4.47 18.19
CA ALA A 535 9.88 5.93 18.13
C ALA A 535 9.80 6.43 16.68
N PHE A 536 10.48 5.76 15.75
CA PHE A 536 10.34 6.00 14.32
C PHE A 536 8.89 5.84 13.85
N VAL A 537 8.26 4.69 14.13
CA VAL A 537 6.87 4.42 13.73
C VAL A 537 5.94 5.53 14.25
N LEU A 538 6.06 5.91 15.52
CA LEU A 538 5.24 6.97 16.10
C LEU A 538 5.52 8.35 15.48
N ALA A 539 6.78 8.68 15.19
CA ALA A 539 7.15 9.92 14.50
C ALA A 539 6.63 9.97 13.06
N THR A 540 6.46 8.84 12.38
CA THR A 540 5.85 8.77 11.05
C THR A 540 4.34 8.97 11.05
N LEU A 541 3.64 8.74 12.18
CA LEU A 541 2.18 8.92 12.25
C LEU A 541 1.72 10.39 12.09
N PHE A 542 2.63 11.33 12.31
CA PHE A 542 2.41 12.75 12.13
C PHE A 542 2.71 13.22 10.70
N HIS A 543 3.14 12.31 9.81
CA HIS A 543 3.63 12.67 8.49
C HIS A 543 2.50 12.94 7.49
N ASN A 544 2.54 14.12 6.89
CA ASN A 544 1.91 14.58 5.66
C ASN A 544 0.71 13.77 5.12
N ASN A 545 -0.47 14.02 5.67
CA ASN A 545 -1.78 13.69 5.07
C ASN A 545 -2.89 14.35 5.89
N TYR A 546 -4.08 14.57 5.30
CA TYR A 546 -5.30 15.18 5.89
C TYR A 546 -5.76 14.66 7.29
N ARG A 547 -5.06 13.69 7.91
CA ARG A 547 -5.34 13.12 9.25
C ARG A 547 -4.24 13.31 10.30
N TYR A 548 -3.14 14.03 10.04
CA TYR A 548 -2.09 14.25 11.05
C TYR A 548 -2.65 14.89 12.35
N LEU A 549 -3.69 15.72 12.23
CA LEU A 549 -4.39 16.32 13.38
C LEU A 549 -5.02 15.27 14.32
N ILE A 550 -5.54 14.17 13.76
CA ILE A 550 -6.11 13.06 14.55
C ILE A 550 -5.00 12.36 15.34
N ALA A 551 -3.81 12.19 14.74
CA ALA A 551 -2.66 11.61 15.40
C ALA A 551 -2.18 12.49 16.57
N GLN A 552 -2.02 13.79 16.31
CA GLN A 552 -1.58 14.77 17.29
C GLN A 552 -2.55 14.83 18.49
N GLU A 553 -3.86 14.92 18.24
CA GLU A 553 -4.86 14.97 19.31
C GLU A 553 -4.84 13.73 20.20
N ASN A 554 -4.81 12.54 19.60
CA ASN A 554 -4.86 11.27 20.34
C ASN A 554 -3.59 11.03 21.18
N LEU A 555 -2.41 11.27 20.61
CA LEU A 555 -1.12 11.09 21.30
C LEU A 555 -0.91 12.13 22.41
N THR A 556 -1.35 13.37 22.20
CA THR A 556 -1.37 14.43 23.23
C THR A 556 -2.23 14.02 24.43
N LYS A 557 -3.46 13.55 24.17
CA LYS A 557 -4.38 13.05 25.22
C LYS A 557 -3.82 11.85 25.99
N LYS A 558 -3.02 11.01 25.33
CA LYS A 558 -2.36 9.84 25.93
C LYS A 558 -1.06 10.17 26.67
N GLY A 559 -0.65 11.44 26.72
CA GLY A 559 0.55 11.86 27.46
C GLY A 559 1.86 11.53 26.74
N TYR A 560 1.87 11.46 25.41
CA TYR A 560 3.08 11.16 24.63
C TYR A 560 4.23 12.14 24.90
N VAL A 561 3.93 13.43 25.13
CA VAL A 561 4.93 14.45 25.51
C VAL A 561 5.65 14.05 26.79
N ASN A 562 4.90 13.65 27.83
CA ASN A 562 5.49 13.27 29.11
C ASN A 562 6.40 12.04 28.94
N LEU A 563 5.88 10.99 28.30
CA LEU A 563 6.60 9.75 28.00
C LEU A 563 7.93 10.02 27.28
N CYS A 564 7.90 10.81 26.20
CA CYS A 564 9.10 11.14 25.44
C CYS A 564 10.12 11.93 26.27
N THR A 565 9.66 12.88 27.09
CA THR A 565 10.56 13.70 27.91
C THR A 565 11.18 12.95 29.08
N GLU A 566 10.48 11.96 29.64
CA GLU A 566 11.02 11.03 30.63
C GLU A 566 12.09 10.16 30.00
N LEU A 567 11.82 9.59 28.83
CA LEU A 567 12.80 8.77 28.09
C LEU A 567 14.07 9.55 27.71
N LEU A 568 13.97 10.84 27.37
CA LEU A 568 15.15 11.70 27.13
C LEU A 568 15.94 11.97 28.42
N SER A 569 15.27 12.05 29.57
CA SER A 569 15.89 12.35 30.86
C SER A 569 16.52 11.13 31.53
N GLU A 570 16.03 9.93 31.22
CA GLU A 570 16.50 8.66 31.80
C GLU A 570 17.81 8.16 31.17
N ASN A 571 18.63 7.45 31.96
CA ASN A 571 19.86 6.80 31.50
C ASN A 571 19.65 5.81 30.33
N GLN A 572 18.41 5.41 30.03
CA GLN A 572 18.09 4.49 28.92
C GLN A 572 18.37 5.08 27.53
N ALA A 573 18.20 6.39 27.33
CA ALA A 573 18.45 7.06 26.04
C ALA A 573 19.85 7.67 25.94
N LYS A 574 20.59 7.76 27.07
CA LYS A 574 21.88 8.45 27.17
C LYS A 574 22.93 7.93 26.17
N ASP A 575 22.95 6.62 25.95
CA ASP A 575 23.94 5.96 25.08
C ASP A 575 23.38 5.59 23.69
N CYS A 576 22.13 5.99 23.37
CA CYS A 576 21.44 5.60 22.13
C CYS A 576 21.07 6.82 21.27
N ARG A 577 22.03 7.34 20.48
CA ARG A 577 21.85 8.53 19.62
C ARG A 577 20.59 8.51 18.76
N LEU A 578 20.26 7.36 18.17
CA LEU A 578 19.09 7.23 17.28
C LEU A 578 17.76 7.24 18.02
N LEU A 579 17.73 6.80 19.28
CA LEU A 579 16.50 6.87 20.08
C LEU A 579 16.18 8.34 20.39
N LYS A 580 17.19 9.10 20.80
CA LYS A 580 17.08 10.55 21.01
C LYS A 580 16.61 11.26 19.73
N LEU A 581 17.26 10.96 18.60
CA LEU A 581 16.93 11.52 17.30
C LEU A 581 15.44 11.38 16.96
N TRP A 582 14.91 10.16 17.03
CA TRP A 582 13.51 9.90 16.66
C TRP A 582 12.50 10.41 17.69
N ILE A 583 12.87 10.46 18.97
CA ILE A 583 12.03 11.11 19.98
C ILE A 583 11.94 12.62 19.70
N LEU A 584 13.06 13.28 19.41
CA LEU A 584 13.11 14.71 19.12
C LEU A 584 12.32 15.05 17.84
N ILE A 585 12.52 14.29 16.75
CA ILE A 585 11.73 14.44 15.52
C ILE A 585 10.24 14.22 15.80
N GLY A 586 9.89 13.18 16.57
CA GLY A 586 8.51 12.88 16.93
C GLY A 586 7.85 13.98 17.77
N LEU A 587 8.58 14.59 18.70
CA LEU A 587 8.12 15.74 19.49
C LEU A 587 7.92 16.98 18.62
N GLY A 588 8.89 17.29 17.75
CA GLY A 588 8.80 18.39 16.79
C GLY A 588 7.55 18.29 15.92
N ARG A 589 7.31 17.11 15.33
CA ARG A 589 6.12 16.84 14.51
C ARG A 589 4.81 16.84 15.29
N LEU A 590 4.84 16.48 16.58
CA LEU A 590 3.63 16.43 17.42
C LEU A 590 3.07 17.84 17.66
N TRP A 591 3.93 18.82 17.97
CA TRP A 591 3.49 20.18 18.29
C TRP A 591 3.56 21.16 17.12
N ALA A 592 4.15 20.77 15.98
CA ALA A 592 4.13 21.57 14.76
C ALA A 592 2.68 21.87 14.33
N ASP A 593 2.37 23.15 14.18
CA ASP A 593 1.06 23.69 13.80
C ASP A 593 -0.09 23.19 14.69
N TYR A 594 0.19 22.81 15.95
CA TYR A 594 -0.79 22.25 16.89
C TYR A 594 -0.61 22.75 18.34
N ASP A 595 -1.38 23.78 18.69
CA ASP A 595 -1.29 24.46 19.99
C ASP A 595 -1.57 23.60 21.23
N PRO A 596 -2.53 22.65 21.24
CA PRO A 596 -2.76 21.83 22.44
C PRO A 596 -1.52 21.04 22.88
N ALA A 597 -0.74 20.51 21.94
CA ALA A 597 0.53 19.85 22.24
C ALA A 597 1.62 20.85 22.64
N ARG A 598 1.71 22.01 21.98
CA ARG A 598 2.62 23.10 22.35
C ARG A 598 2.41 23.51 23.82
N TRP A 599 1.17 23.80 24.20
CA TRP A 599 0.86 24.19 25.58
C TRP A 599 1.10 23.07 26.59
N GLN A 600 0.91 21.81 26.19
CA GLN A 600 1.32 20.68 27.04
C GLN A 600 2.84 20.64 27.22
N ALA A 601 3.62 20.88 26.15
CA ALA A 601 5.08 20.95 26.21
C ALA A 601 5.56 22.10 27.11
N VAL A 602 4.92 23.27 27.05
CA VAL A 602 5.21 24.41 27.95
C VAL A 602 4.91 24.05 29.41
N ARG A 603 3.71 23.51 29.69
CA ARG A 603 3.32 23.10 31.06
C ARG A 603 4.23 22.04 31.67
N LEU A 604 4.73 21.11 30.86
CA LEU A 604 5.64 20.05 31.27
C LEU A 604 7.12 20.48 31.23
N VAL A 605 7.40 21.73 30.85
CA VAL A 605 8.76 22.27 30.68
C VAL A 605 9.60 21.36 29.76
N ALA A 606 8.95 20.82 28.73
CA ALA A 606 9.54 19.88 27.79
C ALA A 606 10.62 20.56 26.92
N TYR A 607 10.41 21.82 26.53
CA TYR A 607 11.36 22.60 25.73
C TYR A 607 12.73 22.73 26.43
N ALA A 608 12.76 22.94 27.75
CA ALA A 608 14.02 23.00 28.52
C ALA A 608 14.76 21.66 28.55
N LYS A 609 14.03 20.53 28.51
CA LYS A 609 14.65 19.21 28.38
C LYS A 609 15.24 19.02 26.98
N VAL A 610 14.56 19.49 25.93
CA VAL A 610 15.09 19.48 24.55
C VAL A 610 16.31 20.39 24.41
N LEU A 611 16.34 21.55 25.06
CA LEU A 611 17.47 22.49 25.06
C LEU A 611 18.77 21.87 25.63
N LYS A 612 18.66 20.86 26.51
CA LYS A 612 19.83 20.11 27.01
C LYS A 612 20.46 19.22 25.93
N GLU A 613 19.66 18.73 24.98
CA GLU A 613 20.16 17.89 23.89
C GLU A 613 20.92 18.68 22.82
N LEU A 614 20.92 20.02 22.88
CA LEU A 614 21.80 20.87 22.07
C LEU A 614 23.28 20.70 22.43
N ASP A 615 23.60 20.12 23.59
CA ASP A 615 24.98 19.85 24.02
C ASP A 615 25.41 18.40 23.73
N ASP A 616 24.61 17.63 22.98
CA ASP A 616 24.93 16.22 22.66
C ASP A 616 26.16 16.11 21.72
N ASN A 617 26.95 15.04 21.88
CA ASN A 617 28.13 14.78 21.06
C ASN A 617 27.77 14.54 19.58
N ALA A 618 26.61 13.94 19.31
CA ALA A 618 26.16 13.61 17.97
C ALA A 618 25.49 14.83 17.29
N PRO A 619 26.01 15.31 16.14
CA PRO A 619 25.44 16.45 15.46
C PRO A 619 24.01 16.20 14.94
N GLU A 620 23.63 14.94 14.67
CA GLU A 620 22.27 14.59 14.26
C GLU A 620 21.26 14.83 15.39
N VAL A 621 21.64 14.54 16.64
CA VAL A 621 20.80 14.77 17.81
C VAL A 621 20.63 16.26 18.05
N ARG A 622 21.73 17.03 17.95
CA ARG A 622 21.68 18.50 18.04
C ARG A 622 20.77 19.10 16.96
N ALA A 623 20.92 18.68 15.71
CA ALA A 623 20.06 19.15 14.62
C ALA A 623 18.58 18.79 14.85
N ALA A 624 18.27 17.58 15.30
CA ALA A 624 16.88 17.23 15.63
C ALA A 624 16.31 18.00 16.83
N ALA A 625 17.14 18.38 17.80
CA ALA A 625 16.72 19.27 18.89
C ALA A 625 16.41 20.68 18.38
N VAL A 626 17.24 21.22 17.48
CA VAL A 626 16.98 22.50 16.79
C VAL A 626 15.68 22.42 15.99
N TYR A 627 15.47 21.35 15.22
CA TYR A 627 14.22 21.10 14.49
C TYR A 627 13.00 21.11 15.43
N ALA A 628 13.06 20.36 16.54
CA ALA A 628 11.95 20.25 17.48
C ALA A 628 11.60 21.60 18.11
N LEU A 629 12.61 22.39 18.50
CA LEU A 629 12.41 23.74 19.04
C LEU A 629 11.90 24.72 17.98
N GLY A 630 12.42 24.66 16.75
CA GLY A 630 11.93 25.44 15.62
C GLY A 630 10.44 25.15 15.32
N CYS A 631 10.02 23.90 15.40
CA CYS A 631 8.60 23.53 15.27
C CYS A 631 7.73 24.06 16.41
N LEU A 632 8.29 24.31 17.60
CA LEU A 632 7.55 24.91 18.71
C LEU A 632 7.29 26.41 18.46
N VAL A 633 8.30 27.10 17.92
CA VAL A 633 8.26 28.53 17.56
C VAL A 633 7.40 28.77 16.31
N LYS A 634 7.27 27.78 15.43
CA LYS A 634 6.41 27.84 14.24
C LYS A 634 4.95 28.20 14.54
N ASN A 635 4.44 27.83 15.71
CA ASN A 635 3.08 28.14 16.11
C ASN A 635 3.00 29.63 16.47
N ARG A 636 2.41 30.45 15.61
CA ARG A 636 2.36 31.92 15.73
C ARG A 636 2.04 32.41 17.14
N SER A 637 2.81 33.39 17.62
CA SER A 637 2.80 33.86 19.02
C SER A 637 2.51 35.35 19.17
N GLU A 638 2.38 36.11 18.07
CA GLU A 638 2.11 37.55 18.05
C GLU A 638 1.00 38.00 19.01
N THR A 639 -0.01 37.15 19.24
CA THR A 639 -1.19 37.48 20.05
C THR A 639 -1.09 37.07 21.51
N ASN A 640 -0.03 36.37 21.91
CA ASN A 640 0.14 35.83 23.26
C ASN A 640 1.51 36.21 23.83
N GLU A 641 1.50 37.11 24.82
CA GLU A 641 2.72 37.60 25.47
C GLU A 641 3.55 36.47 26.10
N HIS A 642 2.90 35.50 26.76
CA HIS A 642 3.60 34.38 27.38
C HIS A 642 4.28 33.47 26.34
N ALA A 643 3.61 33.21 25.22
CA ALA A 643 4.19 32.47 24.10
C ALA A 643 5.38 33.22 23.48
N SER A 644 5.24 34.55 23.31
CA SER A 644 6.30 35.41 22.78
C SER A 644 7.56 35.41 23.65
N THR A 645 7.42 35.44 24.98
CA THR A 645 8.57 35.35 25.89
C THR A 645 9.29 34.01 25.76
N ILE A 646 8.54 32.91 25.71
CA ILE A 646 9.13 31.56 25.57
C ILE A 646 9.85 31.42 24.22
N ASP A 647 9.24 31.91 23.14
CA ASP A 647 9.86 31.84 21.81
C ASP A 647 11.14 32.67 21.74
N GLN A 648 11.17 33.84 22.41
CA GLN A 648 12.37 34.64 22.54
C GLN A 648 13.47 33.89 23.33
N GLU A 649 13.14 33.32 24.49
CA GLU A 649 14.09 32.52 25.29
C GLU A 649 14.68 31.35 24.46
N ILE A 650 13.84 30.62 23.73
CA ILE A 650 14.26 29.52 22.87
C ILE A 650 15.16 30.02 21.74
N CYS A 651 14.82 31.13 21.08
CA CYS A 651 15.61 31.67 19.99
C CYS A 651 16.97 32.19 20.46
N ASP A 652 17.02 32.83 21.63
CA ASP A 652 18.27 33.30 22.25
C ASP A 652 19.18 32.11 22.55
N ASP A 653 18.66 31.04 23.15
CA ASP A 653 19.44 29.83 23.44
C ASP A 653 19.91 29.11 22.16
N LEU A 654 19.04 29.02 21.14
CA LEU A 654 19.39 28.47 19.83
C LEU A 654 20.54 29.25 19.18
N CYS A 655 20.47 30.59 19.18
CA CYS A 655 21.51 31.45 18.64
C CYS A 655 22.82 31.31 19.43
N ASN A 656 22.74 31.32 20.76
CA ASN A 656 23.91 31.25 21.63
C ASN A 656 24.67 29.93 21.47
N LYS A 657 23.95 28.79 21.35
CA LYS A 657 24.57 27.47 21.27
C LYS A 657 24.91 27.02 19.85
N CYS A 658 24.07 27.31 18.86
CA CYS A 658 24.15 26.65 17.54
C CYS A 658 24.82 27.49 16.45
N THR A 659 24.93 28.82 16.61
CA THR A 659 25.52 29.71 15.57
C THR A 659 26.95 29.31 15.22
N LYS A 660 27.72 28.84 16.20
CA LYS A 660 29.12 28.43 16.05
C LYS A 660 29.30 26.90 16.04
N ASP A 661 28.23 26.14 15.75
CA ASP A 661 28.33 24.68 15.67
C ASP A 661 29.23 24.26 14.49
N GLY A 662 30.10 23.27 14.74
CA GLY A 662 31.02 22.75 13.73
C GLY A 662 30.33 21.95 12.62
N SER A 663 29.12 21.46 12.85
CA SER A 663 28.33 20.72 11.86
C SER A 663 27.50 21.66 10.99
N VAL A 664 27.61 21.50 9.66
CA VAL A 664 26.78 22.24 8.71
C VAL A 664 25.30 21.89 8.89
N LEU A 665 24.98 20.61 9.14
CA LEU A 665 23.62 20.12 9.37
C LEU A 665 22.89 20.89 10.49
N VAL A 666 23.58 21.18 11.60
CA VAL A 666 23.00 21.91 12.74
C VAL A 666 22.75 23.37 12.38
N ARG A 667 23.70 24.00 11.68
CA ARG A 667 23.59 25.39 11.27
C ARG A 667 22.50 25.60 10.22
N GLU A 668 22.35 24.68 9.26
CA GLU A 668 21.25 24.74 8.30
C GLU A 668 19.89 24.63 8.99
N GLU A 669 19.73 23.69 9.92
CA GLU A 669 18.48 23.54 10.67
C GLU A 669 18.20 24.76 11.56
N LEU A 670 19.23 25.40 12.11
CA LEU A 670 19.09 26.66 12.86
C LEU A 670 18.48 27.76 12.00
N LEU A 671 18.91 27.89 10.73
CA LEU A 671 18.34 28.88 9.82
C LEU A 671 16.85 28.61 9.57
N ILE A 672 16.48 27.35 9.40
CA ILE A 672 15.09 26.92 9.22
C ILE A 672 14.27 27.19 10.49
N ALA A 673 14.83 26.97 11.69
CA ALA A 673 14.15 27.26 12.94
C ALA A 673 13.91 28.77 13.12
N LEU A 674 14.93 29.61 12.88
CA LEU A 674 14.85 31.07 13.05
C LEU A 674 13.94 31.73 12.02
N GLN A 675 13.76 31.13 10.83
CA GLN A 675 12.84 31.67 9.83
C GLN A 675 11.43 31.86 10.40
N TRP A 676 10.98 30.95 11.26
CA TRP A 676 9.63 31.01 11.83
C TRP A 676 9.47 32.18 12.79
N TYR A 677 10.50 32.44 13.60
CA TYR A 677 10.52 33.60 14.49
C TYR A 677 10.56 34.92 13.71
N ILE A 678 11.34 34.98 12.61
CA ILE A 678 11.40 36.16 11.74
C ILE A 678 10.05 36.42 11.08
N ILE A 679 9.36 35.36 10.63
CA ILE A 679 8.03 35.47 10.02
C ILE A 679 7.00 35.98 11.05
N ASP A 680 7.04 35.51 12.30
CA ASP A 680 6.12 35.93 13.36
C ASP A 680 6.41 37.35 13.90
N PHE A 681 7.60 37.90 13.65
CA PHE A 681 7.98 39.25 14.08
C PHE A 681 8.48 40.13 12.93
N GLU A 682 7.95 39.92 11.73
CA GLU A 682 8.43 40.50 10.48
C GLU A 682 8.67 42.01 10.57
N GLN A 683 7.71 42.74 11.13
CA GLN A 683 7.79 44.21 11.27
C GLN A 683 8.96 44.66 12.16
N ARG A 684 9.28 43.89 13.21
CA ARG A 684 10.39 44.21 14.12
C ARG A 684 11.73 44.00 13.41
N PHE A 685 11.87 42.90 12.68
CA PHE A 685 13.08 42.59 11.91
C PHE A 685 13.27 43.53 10.72
N ALA A 686 12.19 43.92 10.04
CA ALA A 686 12.24 44.92 8.96
C ALA A 686 12.78 46.27 9.46
N LYS A 687 12.30 46.72 10.64
CA LYS A 687 12.81 47.94 11.28
C LYS A 687 14.28 47.79 11.69
N LEU A 688 14.65 46.68 12.31
CA LEU A 688 16.04 46.41 12.69
C LEU A 688 16.98 46.44 11.48
N LEU A 689 16.55 45.86 10.36
CA LEU A 689 17.30 45.87 9.11
C LEU A 689 17.45 47.29 8.59
N TRP A 690 16.38 48.08 8.59
CA TRP A 690 16.40 49.49 8.20
C TRP A 690 17.43 50.29 9.02
N ASP A 691 17.34 50.19 10.35
CA ASP A 691 18.25 50.88 11.28
C ASP A 691 19.72 50.43 11.08
N LEU A 692 19.95 49.13 10.80
CA LEU A 692 21.28 48.60 10.49
C LEU A 692 21.82 49.12 9.16
N THR A 693 20.99 49.19 8.12
CA THR A 693 21.40 49.70 6.81
C THR A 693 21.76 51.18 6.87
N GLU A 694 21.01 51.98 7.63
CA GLU A 694 21.36 53.38 7.88
C GLU A 694 22.67 53.50 8.67
N THR A 695 22.86 52.68 9.70
CA THR A 695 24.07 52.72 10.56
C THR A 695 25.34 52.29 9.82
N LEU A 696 25.24 51.29 8.95
CA LEU A 696 26.37 50.73 8.20
C LEU A 696 26.64 51.45 6.87
N GLY A 697 25.80 52.44 6.50
CA GLY A 697 25.95 53.19 5.24
C GLY A 697 25.81 52.30 4.00
N ILE A 698 24.99 51.24 4.07
CA ILE A 698 24.78 50.33 2.95
C ILE A 698 23.72 50.95 2.04
N GLU A 699 24.13 51.41 0.85
CA GLU A 699 23.18 51.85 -0.19
C GLU A 699 22.41 50.63 -0.71
N LEU A 700 21.11 50.59 -0.40
CA LEU A 700 20.17 49.67 -1.06
C LEU A 700 19.96 50.18 -2.49
N VAL A 701 20.67 49.58 -3.46
CA VAL A 701 20.50 49.90 -4.88
C VAL A 701 19.07 49.54 -5.30
N ALA A 702 18.27 50.54 -5.65
CA ALA A 702 17.01 50.36 -6.35
C ALA A 702 17.30 50.22 -7.85
N ASP A 703 16.96 49.08 -8.46
CA ASP A 703 17.13 48.90 -9.91
C ASP A 703 16.22 49.87 -10.69
N VAL A 704 16.84 50.64 -11.57
CA VAL A 704 16.19 51.50 -12.57
C VAL A 704 16.05 50.70 -13.86
N HIS A 705 15.01 49.86 -13.96
CA HIS A 705 14.57 49.32 -15.25
C HIS A 705 13.08 48.96 -15.21
N GLU A 706 12.21 49.96 -15.35
CA GLU A 706 10.77 49.77 -15.51
C GLU A 706 10.19 50.39 -16.80
N ASP A 707 11.03 50.79 -17.77
CA ASP A 707 10.56 51.46 -18.99
C ASP A 707 10.34 50.54 -20.23
N GLN A 708 10.35 49.21 -20.08
CA GLN A 708 10.16 48.30 -21.25
C GLN A 708 9.03 47.27 -21.14
N PHE A 709 8.24 47.24 -20.07
CA PHE A 709 7.14 46.27 -19.93
C PHE A 709 5.71 46.87 -19.94
N GLU A 710 5.56 48.20 -19.97
CA GLU A 710 4.23 48.84 -20.09
C GLU A 710 3.76 49.11 -21.53
N HIS A 711 4.58 48.85 -22.55
CA HIS A 711 4.18 49.09 -23.95
C HIS A 711 3.49 47.94 -24.69
N ASN A 712 3.24 46.79 -24.04
CA ASN A 712 2.57 45.65 -24.69
C ASN A 712 1.23 45.23 -24.06
N VAL A 713 0.66 46.02 -23.14
CA VAL A 713 -0.67 45.74 -22.53
C VAL A 713 -1.75 46.75 -22.94
N ILE A 714 -1.39 47.83 -23.63
CA ILE A 714 -2.34 48.89 -24.03
C ILE A 714 -3.06 48.56 -25.37
N ASP A 715 -2.57 47.62 -26.17
CA ASP A 715 -3.17 47.32 -27.49
C ASP A 715 -4.26 46.22 -27.51
N VAL A 716 -4.67 45.66 -26.36
CA VAL A 716 -5.74 44.64 -26.30
C VAL A 716 -7.02 45.14 -25.61
N ALA A 717 -6.97 46.30 -24.94
CA ALA A 717 -8.12 46.89 -24.25
C ALA A 717 -8.92 47.91 -25.10
N ALA A 718 -8.54 48.13 -26.36
CA ALA A 718 -9.23 49.05 -27.28
C ALA A 718 -10.35 48.42 -28.13
N THR A 719 -10.76 47.18 -27.83
CA THR A 719 -11.92 46.54 -28.48
C THR A 719 -12.82 45.87 -27.45
N LEU A 720 -13.58 46.67 -26.70
CA LEU A 720 -14.99 46.44 -26.32
C LEU A 720 -15.43 47.58 -25.39
N GLY A 721 -16.24 48.48 -25.96
CA GLY A 721 -16.64 49.73 -25.33
C GLY A 721 -17.79 49.64 -24.32
N ASN A 722 -17.92 50.78 -23.62
CA ASN A 722 -19.12 51.42 -23.09
C ASN A 722 -20.09 50.60 -22.23
N SER A 723 -20.18 50.98 -20.95
CA SER A 723 -21.27 51.89 -20.50
C SER A 723 -21.15 52.33 -19.03
N ASP A 724 -21.33 53.64 -18.86
CA ASP A 724 -22.08 54.36 -17.81
C ASP A 724 -21.57 54.44 -16.35
N SER A 725 -20.92 55.59 -16.08
CA SER A 725 -21.30 56.64 -15.11
C SER A 725 -21.95 56.25 -13.76
N ASN A 726 -21.24 56.53 -12.66
CA ASN A 726 -21.48 57.74 -11.85
C ASN A 726 -20.59 57.77 -10.59
N GLY A 727 -20.11 58.97 -10.27
CA GLY A 727 -18.97 59.20 -9.40
C GLY A 727 -19.21 59.29 -7.90
N ARG A 728 -18.10 59.18 -7.15
CA ARG A 728 -17.70 60.07 -6.06
C ARG A 728 -16.28 59.70 -5.60
N SER A 729 -15.33 60.60 -5.82
CA SER A 729 -14.05 60.71 -5.11
C SER A 729 -14.23 61.62 -3.88
N PRO A 730 -13.21 61.84 -3.02
CA PRO A 730 -12.18 60.95 -2.51
C PRO A 730 -12.01 61.09 -0.97
N LEU A 731 -11.23 60.23 -0.33
CA LEU A 731 -10.34 60.68 0.75
C LEU A 731 -9.11 59.78 0.84
N GLN A 732 -7.97 60.43 0.64
CA GLN A 732 -6.63 59.88 0.54
C GLN A 732 -6.09 59.48 1.91
N THR A 733 -5.45 58.32 1.99
CA THR A 733 -4.24 58.12 2.80
C THR A 733 -3.21 57.42 1.93
N LYS A 734 -2.16 58.17 1.55
CA LYS A 734 -1.03 57.68 0.76
C LYS A 734 -0.26 56.62 1.56
N LYS A 735 -0.26 55.37 1.10
CA LYS A 735 0.72 54.34 1.46
C LYS A 735 1.89 54.46 0.49
N LEU A 736 3.08 54.80 0.99
CA LEU A 736 4.34 54.70 0.24
C LEU A 736 4.73 53.22 0.21
N GLY A 737 4.77 52.61 -0.98
CA GLY A 737 5.30 51.26 -1.21
C GLY A 737 6.71 51.33 -1.76
N ILE A 738 7.64 50.53 -1.24
CA ILE A 738 9.02 50.39 -1.70
C ILE A 738 9.18 48.94 -2.22
N LYS A 739 9.61 48.77 -3.48
CA LYS A 739 9.95 47.49 -4.12
C LYS A 739 11.46 47.47 -4.41
N ILE A 740 12.15 46.34 -4.15
CA ILE A 740 13.60 46.15 -4.37
C ILE A 740 13.86 44.85 -5.14
N ALA A 741 14.80 44.89 -6.10
CA ALA A 741 15.13 43.86 -7.09
C ALA A 741 16.34 42.96 -6.73
N GLN A 742 16.50 41.87 -7.51
CA GLN A 742 17.48 40.77 -7.41
C GLN A 742 18.89 41.13 -7.88
N ILE A 743 19.93 40.75 -7.12
CA ILE A 743 21.36 40.90 -7.51
C ILE A 743 21.92 39.56 -8.03
N TYR A 744 22.33 39.51 -9.31
CA TYR A 744 23.19 38.45 -9.86
C TYR A 744 24.67 38.85 -9.78
N LEU A 745 25.53 37.96 -9.31
CA LEU A 745 26.98 38.05 -9.42
C LEU A 745 27.51 36.77 -10.05
N THR A 746 27.96 36.89 -11.30
CA THR A 746 28.63 35.85 -12.09
C THR A 746 30.00 35.55 -11.49
N THR A 747 30.23 34.30 -11.09
CA THR A 747 31.59 33.75 -10.89
C THR A 747 31.72 32.48 -11.71
N HIS A 748 32.65 32.51 -12.67
CA HIS A 748 33.05 31.35 -13.45
C HIS A 748 33.74 30.32 -12.55
N PHE A 749 33.23 29.10 -12.50
CA PHE A 749 34.00 27.91 -12.10
C PHE A 749 34.03 26.93 -13.27
N GLU A 750 35.25 26.63 -13.72
CA GLU A 750 35.52 25.61 -14.73
C GLU A 750 35.10 24.23 -14.23
N VAL A 751 34.28 23.57 -15.04
CA VAL A 751 33.85 22.18 -14.87
C VAL A 751 34.94 21.28 -15.45
N VAL A 752 35.59 20.48 -14.61
CA VAL A 752 36.35 19.31 -15.06
C VAL A 752 35.56 18.06 -14.67
N THR A 753 34.80 17.54 -15.63
CA THR A 753 34.19 16.21 -15.56
C THR A 753 35.21 15.17 -16.01
N MET A 754 35.41 14.12 -15.21
CA MET A 754 35.92 12.86 -15.71
C MET A 754 34.94 11.74 -15.39
N THR A 755 34.28 11.29 -16.46
CA THR A 755 33.52 10.06 -16.59
C THR A 755 34.45 8.85 -16.60
N ASP A 756 34.22 7.83 -15.77
CA ASP A 756 33.77 6.52 -16.25
C ASP A 756 33.46 5.54 -15.09
N PRO A 757 32.57 4.55 -15.30
CA PRO A 757 32.11 3.57 -14.33
C PRO A 757 32.92 2.27 -14.43
N MET A 758 33.05 1.55 -13.31
CA MET A 758 33.23 0.09 -13.14
C MET A 758 34.04 -0.15 -11.85
N ASP A 759 33.40 -0.74 -10.84
CA ASP A 759 33.83 -2.05 -10.32
C ASP A 759 33.00 -2.50 -9.10
N ARG A 760 32.71 -3.80 -9.10
CA ARG A 760 31.91 -4.56 -8.14
C ARG A 760 32.80 -5.09 -7.00
N ASN A 761 32.27 -5.10 -5.76
CA ASN A 761 32.36 -6.08 -4.63
C ASN A 761 33.61 -6.99 -4.45
N PRO A 762 34.04 -7.37 -3.21
CA PRO A 762 33.25 -8.37 -2.41
C PRO A 762 33.48 -8.47 -0.86
N LEU A 763 32.75 -9.43 -0.24
CA LEU A 763 32.88 -10.12 1.09
C LEU A 763 32.19 -9.43 2.28
N SER A 764 31.09 -9.94 2.88
CA SER A 764 30.77 -11.24 3.53
C SER A 764 31.61 -11.58 4.77
N ASN A 765 30.94 -11.57 5.93
CA ASN A 765 31.25 -12.14 7.26
C ASN A 765 31.55 -11.13 8.37
N SER A 766 30.50 -10.74 9.09
CA SER A 766 30.47 -10.72 10.55
C SER A 766 29.03 -10.45 10.99
N ILE A 767 28.48 -11.41 11.73
CA ILE A 767 27.21 -11.32 12.45
C ILE A 767 27.30 -10.15 13.42
N SER A 768 26.75 -8.98 13.06
CA SER A 768 26.34 -7.87 13.95
C SER A 768 26.11 -6.54 13.21
N GLN A 769 25.23 -6.48 12.21
CA GLN A 769 24.83 -5.17 11.63
C GLN A 769 23.34 -5.12 11.29
N VAL A 770 22.50 -5.01 12.33
CA VAL A 770 21.18 -4.36 12.19
C VAL A 770 21.44 -2.86 12.34
N LEU A 771 21.73 -2.16 11.23
CA LEU A 771 21.76 -0.68 11.10
C LEU A 771 22.40 -0.30 9.75
N PRO A 772 21.61 -0.22 8.66
CA PRO A 772 21.71 0.99 7.84
C PRO A 772 20.40 1.50 7.21
N VAL A 773 19.21 1.20 7.76
CA VAL A 773 17.93 1.73 7.18
C VAL A 773 17.21 2.73 8.10
N VAL A 774 17.86 3.15 9.18
CA VAL A 774 17.38 4.23 10.07
C VAL A 774 18.36 5.41 10.11
N CYS A 775 19.50 5.29 9.40
CA CYS A 775 20.61 6.25 9.42
C CYS A 775 20.63 7.20 8.21
N THR A 776 19.81 6.99 7.18
CA THR A 776 19.58 8.02 6.16
C THR A 776 18.63 9.04 6.77
N TYR A 777 19.13 10.23 7.08
CA TYR A 777 18.35 11.39 7.48
C TYR A 777 17.11 11.52 6.57
N SER A 778 15.92 11.17 7.06
CA SER A 778 14.67 11.53 6.38
C SER A 778 14.40 12.99 6.74
N GLY A 779 15.06 13.88 6.01
CA GLY A 779 14.89 15.32 6.16
C GLY A 779 13.45 15.77 5.97
N PRO A 780 13.22 17.10 5.99
CA PRO A 780 11.97 17.69 5.53
C PRO A 780 11.49 17.06 4.20
N CYS A 781 10.20 16.74 4.09
CA CYS A 781 9.56 16.16 2.89
C CYS A 781 9.66 17.09 1.68
N GLU A 782 9.40 16.64 0.45
CA GLU A 782 9.26 17.53 -0.73
C GLU A 782 8.22 18.65 -0.52
N SER A 783 7.28 18.53 0.44
CA SER A 783 6.39 19.62 0.89
C SER A 783 7.04 20.66 1.81
N ASP A 784 8.06 20.23 2.56
CA ASP A 784 8.90 21.08 3.41
C ASP A 784 10.10 21.64 2.61
N ILE A 785 10.53 20.93 1.55
CA ILE A 785 11.54 21.28 0.55
C ILE A 785 10.92 22.00 -0.65
N THR A 786 9.59 22.07 -0.81
CA THR A 786 8.96 22.80 -1.96
C THR A 786 9.23 24.30 -1.90
N PHE A 787 9.80 24.79 -0.80
CA PHE A 787 10.40 26.12 -0.74
C PHE A 787 11.82 26.19 -1.33
N ARG A 788 12.61 25.10 -1.26
CA ARG A 788 13.95 24.96 -1.89
C ARG A 788 13.89 24.78 -3.41
N TYR A 789 12.81 24.24 -3.98
CA TYR A 789 12.66 24.07 -5.44
C TYR A 789 12.02 25.28 -6.15
N ARG A 790 11.29 26.14 -5.41
CA ARG A 790 10.67 27.36 -5.96
C ARG A 790 11.67 28.47 -6.29
N THR A 791 12.95 28.30 -5.97
CA THR A 791 14.02 29.24 -6.34
C THR A 791 14.63 28.98 -7.72
N ALA A 792 14.31 27.85 -8.40
CA ALA A 792 14.98 27.47 -9.65
C ALA A 792 14.11 27.50 -10.93
N HIS A 793 12.79 27.29 -10.87
CA HIS A 793 11.94 27.33 -12.08
C HIS A 793 10.50 27.80 -11.79
N HIS A 794 10.05 28.84 -12.49
CA HIS A 794 8.66 29.34 -12.45
C HIS A 794 7.81 28.79 -13.61
N PRO A 795 6.61 28.23 -13.32
CA PRO A 795 5.48 28.26 -14.27
C PRO A 795 4.25 29.01 -13.71
N PRO A 796 3.29 29.42 -14.57
CA PRO A 796 2.59 30.69 -14.41
C PRO A 796 1.11 30.52 -14.05
N TRP A 797 0.74 30.38 -12.77
CA TRP A 797 -0.68 30.55 -12.35
C TRP A 797 -0.93 30.68 -10.83
N TYR A 798 -0.02 31.31 -10.07
CA TYR A 798 -0.35 31.81 -8.73
C TYR A 798 -0.13 33.33 -8.68
N LYS A 799 -1.23 34.09 -8.72
CA LYS A 799 -1.22 35.49 -8.26
C LYS A 799 -1.06 35.45 -6.74
N LEU A 800 0.18 35.61 -6.27
CA LEU A 800 0.53 35.86 -4.89
C LEU A 800 0.58 37.37 -4.66
N ASP A 801 0.02 37.83 -3.54
CA ASP A 801 0.10 39.22 -3.09
C ASP A 801 1.56 39.68 -2.98
N GLU A 802 1.81 40.94 -3.37
CA GLU A 802 3.11 41.58 -3.51
C GLU A 802 3.98 41.59 -2.23
N ASN A 803 3.40 41.31 -1.06
CA ASN A 803 4.12 41.24 0.22
C ASN A 803 4.95 39.96 0.40
N SER A 804 4.66 38.86 -0.31
CA SER A 804 5.38 37.58 -0.11
C SER A 804 6.77 37.50 -0.78
N VAL A 805 7.02 38.36 -1.79
CA VAL A 805 8.29 38.40 -2.56
C VAL A 805 9.36 39.24 -1.85
N LEU A 806 8.94 40.28 -1.11
CA LEU A 806 9.80 41.08 -0.23
C LEU A 806 10.41 40.23 0.89
N LEU A 807 9.62 39.30 1.42
CA LEU A 807 9.97 38.43 2.55
C LEU A 807 11.11 37.45 2.23
N GLN A 808 11.11 36.83 1.04
CA GLN A 808 12.15 35.90 0.60
C GLN A 808 13.51 36.58 0.36
N SER A 809 13.48 37.83 -0.09
CA SER A 809 14.70 38.59 -0.41
C SER A 809 15.35 39.17 0.85
N ALA A 810 14.55 39.63 1.82
CA ALA A 810 15.04 40.12 3.11
C ALA A 810 15.58 38.98 4.01
N THR A 811 14.92 37.80 4.01
CA THR A 811 15.50 36.61 4.65
C THR A 811 16.77 36.17 3.94
N ALA A 812 16.82 36.14 2.61
CA ALA A 812 18.05 35.80 1.89
C ALA A 812 19.20 36.79 2.17
N LEU A 813 18.95 38.09 2.31
CA LEU A 813 19.96 39.10 2.65
C LEU A 813 20.43 38.99 4.10
N PHE A 814 19.51 38.76 5.04
CA PHE A 814 19.82 38.53 6.46
C PHE A 814 20.61 37.23 6.63
N LEU A 815 20.18 36.14 6.01
CA LEU A 815 20.87 34.83 6.00
C LEU A 815 22.24 34.91 5.32
N ARG A 816 22.36 35.64 4.21
CA ARG A 816 23.64 35.84 3.50
C ARG A 816 24.62 36.71 4.29
N ASN A 817 24.16 37.72 5.01
CA ASN A 817 25.02 38.55 5.87
C ASN A 817 25.44 37.82 7.15
N VAL A 818 24.58 36.95 7.71
CA VAL A 818 24.95 36.02 8.79
C VAL A 818 25.97 34.97 8.31
N LEU A 819 25.83 34.45 7.08
CA LEU A 819 26.80 33.55 6.45
C LEU A 819 28.13 34.24 6.07
N LEU A 820 28.10 35.51 5.67
CA LEU A 820 29.30 36.33 5.40
C LEU A 820 30.07 36.65 6.68
N PHE A 821 29.38 36.94 7.79
CA PHE A 821 30.01 37.10 9.10
C PHE A 821 30.61 35.78 9.63
N CYS A 822 30.02 34.63 9.30
CA CYS A 822 30.59 33.32 9.65
C CYS A 822 31.78 32.92 8.77
N SER A 823 31.84 33.35 7.51
CA SER A 823 32.93 33.02 6.58
C SER A 823 34.15 33.95 6.68
N HIS A 824 34.02 35.15 7.25
CA HIS A 824 35.16 36.06 7.48
C HIS A 824 35.95 35.82 8.77
N SER A 825 35.66 34.75 9.53
CA SER A 825 36.43 34.40 10.75
C SER A 825 37.33 33.16 10.60
N HIS A 826 37.45 32.57 9.40
CA HIS A 826 38.35 31.46 9.12
C HIS A 826 39.42 31.80 8.06
N THR A 827 40.37 32.65 8.44
CA THR A 827 41.76 32.45 8.03
C THR A 827 42.51 31.83 9.21
N CYS A 828 42.65 30.50 9.21
CA CYS A 828 43.52 29.81 10.15
C CYS A 828 44.96 29.82 9.59
N PRO A 829 45.95 30.42 10.27
CA PRO A 829 47.35 30.36 9.85
C PRO A 829 47.97 29.08 10.40
N CYS A 830 47.73 27.94 9.76
CA CYS A 830 48.47 26.70 10.03
C CYS A 830 49.18 26.22 8.77
N LYS A 831 50.21 26.97 8.38
CA LYS A 831 51.37 26.48 7.63
C LYS A 831 52.63 26.89 8.39
N SER A 832 52.97 26.13 9.42
CA SER A 832 54.34 25.96 9.93
C SER A 832 54.36 24.97 11.10
N SER A 833 54.55 23.68 10.84
CA SER A 833 55.56 22.78 11.44
C SER A 833 55.29 21.35 10.99
#